data_AF-A0A0G1XMN9-F1
#
_entry.id   AF-A0A0G1XMN9-F1
#
_cell.length_a   1.000
_cell.length_b   1.000
_cell.length_c   1.000
_cell.angle_alpha   90.00
_cell.angle_beta   90.00
_cell.angle_gamma   90.00
#
_symmetry.space_group_name_H-M   'P 1'
#
loop_
_entity.id
_entity.type
_entity.pdbx_description
1 polymer ?
#
loop_
_entity_poly.entity_id
_entity_poly.type
_entity_poly.pdbx_seq_one_letter_code
_entity_poly.pdbx_strand_id
1 'polypeptide(L)'
;MTPLTGITVTAGQTLGNQNLTISAPGTIQVTVGGVADAFVQAMDSSGRGNQTSTNTTAGVYSLNVPAGTYTVKAHSPAYGQIGSQSSVAVTANATTSLTFTTPTPYRITGTVESASNICKNGAAVFFKDATNGRMIDTQTTSTGGYAILLPNGTYAVSVSKSGCTDSAAPSSIIVSGADLSVSARTLNAATSTISGRVTLSSTGITVPTVIMAQNSQGLYAFDEVDTSASGGGDNYSISVTPGTWTVSARSDGYNSSPASVSAVSGSTASSNFSVSAISGYTRRERKTSTLTPNRGGFVRDENIGDGFEINFPAGVLGSSTDSASIATKETTAIATVTPTTTIIGGRGYEITPKDSNGNKITTLSSSDGSSVAVTMPYSESEVSDAGYAEESLVMMVWSEEKQDWSPLSTTVDTTNNTMTANVTHFSTFGVGGTSAAASSSRSSSASSSPSGSNASGGNRGGGGTGGYSMRGTTYSAIREAAGLTTDEQMKTAVVKEGMKLKVKIGGNDVAFSDVPADAWFAGPVAKVLLAGIASGYKDEKGNLKGLYGPADNITYAQIAKMALESAGYTASEDMKGAPPYNESALNHWSYGYIRTAEDLGLTVYTDGGMNVNYPAKRGAVVQTVLEALRIPIKSRQELEKVKNEETGAVTLETIDRYSDLPPNNQYSDAIYTATKLGIITGDTDKDGNRLMTVRPNESVNRAEVAKIFGELMGKGLIK
;
A
#
# COMPACT_ATOMS: atom_id res chain seq x y z
N MET A 1 -34.93 11.00 3.14
CA MET A 1 -35.98 10.01 3.41
C MET A 1 -36.40 10.19 4.86
N THR A 2 -37.69 10.26 5.16
CA THR A 2 -38.17 10.33 6.55
C THR A 2 -38.38 8.90 7.05
N PRO A 3 -37.79 8.50 8.19
CA PRO A 3 -38.02 7.17 8.74
C PRO A 3 -39.51 6.97 9.06
N LEU A 4 -40.05 5.80 8.74
CA LEU A 4 -41.33 5.38 9.30
C LEU A 4 -41.08 4.90 10.73
N THR A 5 -41.63 5.62 11.72
CA THR A 5 -41.51 5.28 13.14
C THR A 5 -42.80 4.67 13.67
N GLY A 6 -42.70 3.88 14.75
CA GLY A 6 -43.87 3.32 15.43
C GLY A 6 -44.57 2.17 14.67
N ILE A 7 -43.86 1.49 13.76
CA ILE A 7 -44.39 0.30 13.10
C ILE A 7 -44.26 -0.90 14.03
N THR A 8 -45.40 -1.45 14.46
CA THR A 8 -45.47 -2.70 15.23
C THR A 8 -45.96 -3.81 14.31
N VAL A 9 -45.11 -4.81 14.05
CA VAL A 9 -45.46 -6.00 13.25
C VAL A 9 -45.66 -7.17 14.20
N THR A 10 -46.82 -7.84 14.13
CA THR A 10 -47.07 -9.08 14.90
C THR A 10 -46.83 -10.30 14.01
N ALA A 11 -46.51 -11.46 14.61
CA ALA A 11 -46.24 -12.68 13.87
C ALA A 11 -47.41 -13.05 12.93
N GLY A 12 -47.10 -13.27 11.65
CA GLY A 12 -48.08 -13.60 10.60
C GLY A 12 -48.83 -12.42 9.98
N GLN A 13 -48.58 -11.18 10.43
CA GLN A 13 -49.22 -9.99 9.88
C GLN A 13 -48.42 -9.41 8.71
N THR A 14 -49.11 -9.04 7.62
CA THR A 14 -48.55 -8.19 6.54
C THR A 14 -49.11 -6.78 6.69
N LEU A 15 -48.25 -5.78 6.90
CA LEU A 15 -48.64 -4.37 6.92
C LEU A 15 -48.49 -3.77 5.52
N GLY A 16 -49.60 -3.39 4.89
CA GLY A 16 -49.61 -2.63 3.64
C GLY A 16 -49.39 -1.13 3.87
N ASN A 17 -49.07 -0.40 2.79
CA ASN A 17 -48.99 1.07 2.74
C ASN A 17 -47.94 1.74 3.64
N GLN A 18 -46.93 0.99 4.09
CA GLN A 18 -45.74 1.54 4.76
C GLN A 18 -44.74 2.05 3.73
N ASN A 19 -45.19 2.98 2.88
CA ASN A 19 -44.41 3.47 1.76
C ASN A 19 -43.36 4.48 2.25
N LEU A 20 -42.10 4.23 1.93
CA LEU A 20 -41.03 5.21 2.11
C LEU A 20 -41.14 6.27 1.01
N THR A 21 -41.37 7.52 1.39
CA THR A 21 -41.35 8.65 0.45
C THR A 21 -39.97 9.30 0.44
N ILE A 22 -39.33 9.35 -0.73
CA ILE A 22 -38.12 10.15 -0.97
C ILE A 22 -38.54 11.50 -1.54
N SER A 23 -38.25 12.58 -0.81
CA SER A 23 -38.26 13.93 -1.38
C SER A 23 -37.13 14.08 -2.39
N ALA A 24 -37.32 14.92 -3.40
CA ALA A 24 -36.26 15.18 -4.39
C ALA A 24 -34.98 15.66 -3.67
N PRO A 25 -33.81 15.03 -3.93
CA PRO A 25 -32.58 15.36 -3.22
C PRO A 25 -32.10 16.76 -3.61
N GLY A 26 -31.38 17.41 -2.70
CA GLY A 26 -30.45 18.47 -3.05
C GLY A 26 -29.05 17.91 -3.20
N THR A 27 -28.16 18.68 -3.83
CA THR A 27 -26.77 18.30 -4.08
C THR A 27 -25.83 19.22 -3.31
N ILE A 28 -24.93 18.67 -2.51
CA ILE A 28 -23.79 19.40 -1.94
C ILE A 28 -22.59 19.15 -2.84
N GLN A 29 -21.97 20.22 -3.33
CA GLN A 29 -20.78 20.16 -4.17
C GLN A 29 -19.59 20.77 -3.42
N VAL A 30 -18.69 19.95 -2.91
CA VAL A 30 -17.51 20.40 -2.14
C VAL A 30 -16.28 20.39 -3.02
N THR A 31 -15.59 21.52 -3.09
CA THR A 31 -14.34 21.66 -3.83
C THR A 31 -13.15 21.53 -2.87
N VAL A 32 -12.30 20.53 -3.08
CA VAL A 32 -11.04 20.33 -2.34
C VAL A 32 -9.89 20.27 -3.34
N GLY A 33 -8.96 21.23 -3.29
CA GLY A 33 -7.88 21.35 -4.26
C GLY A 33 -6.66 20.49 -3.91
N GLY A 34 -6.10 19.76 -4.89
CA GLY A 34 -4.77 19.16 -4.77
C GLY A 34 -4.63 17.97 -3.81
N VAL A 35 -5.73 17.34 -3.40
CA VAL A 35 -5.72 16.17 -2.51
C VAL A 35 -6.44 15.01 -3.21
N ALA A 36 -5.71 13.91 -3.43
CA ALA A 36 -6.19 12.74 -4.18
C ALA A 36 -6.82 11.66 -3.28
N ASP A 37 -6.72 11.80 -1.96
CA ASP A 37 -7.24 10.87 -0.95
C ASP A 37 -8.27 11.52 -0.02
N ALA A 38 -8.77 12.71 -0.39
CA ALA A 38 -9.78 13.40 0.38
C ALA A 38 -11.14 12.70 0.24
N PHE A 39 -11.95 12.80 1.28
CA PHE A 39 -13.34 12.38 1.31
C PHE A 39 -14.16 13.44 2.03
N VAL A 40 -15.47 13.45 1.73
CA VAL A 40 -16.39 14.44 2.26
C VAL A 40 -17.57 13.73 2.90
N GLN A 41 -17.99 14.20 4.07
CA GLN A 41 -19.20 13.76 4.75
C GLN A 41 -20.12 14.96 4.97
N ALA A 42 -21.43 14.74 4.86
CA ALA A 42 -22.46 15.70 5.20
C ALA A 42 -23.48 15.03 6.11
N MET A 43 -23.51 15.39 7.39
CA MET A 43 -24.38 14.76 8.41
C MET A 43 -25.29 15.80 9.08
N ASP A 44 -26.56 15.46 9.29
CA ASP A 44 -27.52 16.27 10.06
C ASP A 44 -27.29 16.10 11.58
N SER A 45 -28.06 16.81 12.40
CA SER A 45 -27.95 16.76 13.86
C SER A 45 -28.37 15.41 14.48
N SER A 46 -28.88 14.49 13.68
CA SER A 46 -29.23 13.12 14.08
C SER A 46 -28.25 12.08 13.49
N GLY A 47 -27.10 12.52 12.99
CA GLY A 47 -26.08 11.65 12.38
C GLY A 47 -26.48 11.08 11.01
N ARG A 48 -27.56 11.57 10.39
CA ARG A 48 -28.01 11.06 9.09
C ARG A 48 -27.48 11.93 7.96
N GLY A 49 -27.11 11.31 6.85
CA GLY A 49 -26.61 12.07 5.72
C GLY A 49 -26.06 11.22 4.59
N ASN A 50 -25.03 11.75 3.94
CA ASN A 50 -24.32 11.06 2.87
C ASN A 50 -22.82 11.34 2.97
N GLN A 51 -22.01 10.50 2.35
CA GLN A 51 -20.56 10.62 2.31
C GLN A 51 -20.01 10.13 0.97
N THR A 52 -18.86 10.64 0.55
CA THR A 52 -18.17 10.18 -0.66
C THR A 52 -17.10 9.15 -0.32
N SER A 53 -16.76 8.31 -1.29
CA SER A 53 -15.46 7.64 -1.30
C SER A 53 -14.34 8.63 -1.68
N THR A 54 -13.08 8.18 -1.63
CA THR A 54 -11.94 8.96 -2.13
C THR A 54 -12.08 9.16 -3.64
N ASN A 55 -11.94 10.40 -4.12
CA ASN A 55 -12.13 10.74 -5.53
C ASN A 55 -10.79 10.67 -6.28
N THR A 56 -10.77 10.03 -7.45
CA THR A 56 -9.58 9.89 -8.30
C THR A 56 -9.33 11.09 -9.22
N THR A 57 -10.22 12.09 -9.25
CA THR A 57 -10.02 13.34 -9.98
C THR A 57 -10.01 14.53 -9.02
N ALA A 58 -9.05 15.44 -9.17
CA ALA A 58 -8.97 16.65 -8.35
C ALA A 58 -10.30 17.44 -8.37
N GLY A 59 -10.69 17.93 -7.19
CA GLY A 59 -11.38 19.21 -7.10
C GLY A 59 -12.88 19.21 -6.80
N VAL A 60 -13.67 18.14 -6.94
CA VAL A 60 -15.12 18.23 -6.69
C VAL A 60 -15.72 16.94 -6.14
N TYR A 61 -16.37 17.03 -4.98
CA TYR A 61 -17.09 15.96 -4.30
C TYR A 61 -18.58 16.27 -4.32
N SER A 62 -19.41 15.36 -4.83
CA SER A 62 -20.86 15.55 -4.92
C SER A 62 -21.58 14.60 -3.98
N LEU A 63 -22.41 15.16 -3.10
CA LEU A 63 -23.24 14.40 -2.15
C LEU A 63 -24.71 14.73 -2.39
N ASN A 64 -25.52 13.72 -2.66
CA ASN A 64 -26.96 13.88 -2.72
C ASN A 64 -27.55 13.61 -1.34
N VAL A 65 -28.23 14.60 -0.77
CA VAL A 65 -28.87 14.52 0.54
C VAL A 65 -30.30 15.06 0.46
N PRO A 66 -31.24 14.58 1.29
CA PRO A 66 -32.55 15.22 1.42
C PRO A 66 -32.44 16.70 1.79
N ALA A 67 -33.44 17.50 1.42
CA ALA A 67 -33.51 18.88 1.88
C ALA A 67 -33.46 18.96 3.41
N GLY A 68 -32.63 19.84 3.96
CA GLY A 68 -32.32 19.90 5.39
C GLY A 68 -31.05 20.69 5.67
N THR A 69 -30.58 20.62 6.92
CA THR A 69 -29.37 21.31 7.38
C THR A 69 -28.32 20.30 7.81
N TYR A 70 -27.09 20.46 7.31
CA TYR A 70 -26.00 19.50 7.50
C TYR A 70 -24.74 20.18 8.02
N THR A 71 -23.93 19.43 8.75
CA THR A 71 -22.51 19.72 8.97
C THR A 71 -21.71 18.98 7.91
N VAL A 72 -20.98 19.73 7.09
CA VAL A 72 -20.15 19.19 6.01
C VAL A 72 -18.70 19.25 6.42
N LYS A 73 -18.00 18.11 6.38
CA LYS A 73 -16.56 18.02 6.69
C LYS A 73 -15.82 17.35 5.55
N ALA A 74 -14.60 17.77 5.31
CA ALA A 74 -13.66 17.12 4.40
C ALA A 74 -12.41 16.71 5.16
N HIS A 75 -11.92 15.51 4.87
CA HIS A 75 -10.80 14.89 5.57
C HIS A 75 -9.91 14.13 4.59
N SER A 76 -8.67 13.87 4.99
CA SER A 76 -7.69 13.03 4.30
C SER A 76 -6.75 12.41 5.34
N PRO A 77 -6.30 11.15 5.19
CA PRO A 77 -5.25 10.59 6.04
C PRO A 77 -3.98 11.45 6.06
N ALA A 78 -3.57 11.96 4.89
CA ALA A 78 -2.37 12.78 4.74
C ALA A 78 -2.51 14.20 5.30
N TYR A 79 -3.72 14.77 5.33
CA TYR A 79 -3.93 16.18 5.73
C TYR A 79 -4.76 16.36 7.00
N GLY A 80 -5.35 15.30 7.55
CA GLY A 80 -6.32 15.37 8.64
C GLY A 80 -7.63 16.02 8.16
N GLN A 81 -8.30 16.74 9.06
CA GLN A 81 -9.45 17.54 8.67
C GLN A 81 -9.02 18.72 7.79
N ILE A 82 -9.41 18.69 6.52
CA ILE A 82 -9.14 19.74 5.53
C ILE A 82 -10.07 20.93 5.74
N GLY A 83 -11.33 20.67 6.07
CA GLY A 83 -12.31 21.71 6.32
C GLY A 83 -13.58 21.20 6.98
N SER A 84 -14.30 22.09 7.63
CA SER A 84 -15.59 21.81 8.26
C SER A 84 -16.47 23.05 8.20
N GLN A 85 -17.73 22.87 7.82
CA GLN A 85 -18.74 23.90 7.84
C GLN A 85 -20.04 23.36 8.44
N SER A 86 -20.46 23.95 9.56
CA SER A 86 -21.74 23.65 10.19
C SER A 86 -22.88 24.42 9.54
N SER A 87 -24.10 23.93 9.74
CA SER A 87 -25.34 24.62 9.35
C SER A 87 -25.49 24.90 7.85
N VAL A 88 -25.00 23.99 7.00
CA VAL A 88 -25.15 24.05 5.55
C VAL A 88 -26.58 23.70 5.17
N ALA A 89 -27.34 24.69 4.70
CA ALA A 89 -28.70 24.51 4.24
C ALA A 89 -28.73 23.91 2.82
N VAL A 90 -29.50 22.84 2.64
CA VAL A 90 -29.72 22.15 1.36
C VAL A 90 -31.19 22.21 1.01
N THR A 91 -31.49 22.68 -0.20
CA THR A 91 -32.85 22.75 -0.75
C THR A 91 -33.03 21.67 -1.81
N ALA A 92 -34.23 21.08 -1.92
CA ALA A 92 -34.53 20.06 -2.92
C ALA A 92 -34.29 20.57 -4.35
N ASN A 93 -33.67 19.75 -5.20
CA ASN A 93 -33.29 20.05 -6.59
C ASN A 93 -32.29 21.22 -6.77
N ALA A 94 -31.70 21.74 -5.70
CA ALA A 94 -30.68 22.79 -5.76
C ALA A 94 -29.28 22.23 -5.48
N THR A 95 -28.25 22.92 -5.99
CA THR A 95 -26.85 22.63 -5.67
C THR A 95 -26.31 23.68 -4.69
N THR A 96 -25.79 23.23 -3.55
CA THR A 96 -25.07 24.06 -2.58
C THR A 96 -23.58 23.79 -2.71
N SER A 97 -22.80 24.81 -3.08
CA SER A 97 -21.35 24.67 -3.29
C SER A 97 -20.54 25.13 -2.08
N LEU A 98 -19.54 24.35 -1.70
CA LEU A 98 -18.57 24.66 -0.65
C LEU A 98 -17.15 24.54 -1.21
N THR A 99 -16.20 25.27 -0.63
CA THR A 99 -14.78 25.15 -0.98
C THR A 99 -13.97 25.04 0.30
N PHE A 100 -13.16 23.99 0.40
CA PHE A 100 -12.17 23.83 1.46
C PHE A 100 -10.76 23.91 0.88
N THR A 101 -9.93 24.71 1.52
CA THR A 101 -8.55 24.94 1.11
C THR A 101 -7.65 23.94 1.82
N THR A 102 -6.88 23.19 1.05
CA THR A 102 -5.92 22.22 1.57
C THR A 102 -4.80 22.94 2.33
N PRO A 103 -4.41 22.45 3.53
CA PRO A 103 -3.26 22.98 4.25
C PRO A 103 -1.99 22.92 3.39
N THR A 104 -1.20 24.00 3.38
CA THR A 104 0.11 24.01 2.71
C THR A 104 1.02 22.96 3.33
N PRO A 105 1.51 21.97 2.56
CA PRO A 105 2.50 21.03 3.06
C PRO A 105 3.92 21.61 2.99
N TYR A 106 4.79 21.12 3.86
CA TYR A 106 6.22 21.42 3.88
C TYR A 106 7.02 20.14 3.74
N ARG A 107 8.15 20.22 3.04
CA ARG A 107 9.00 19.06 2.78
C ARG A 107 9.83 18.74 4.01
N ILE A 108 9.64 17.54 4.52
CA ILE A 108 10.39 16.97 5.64
C ILE A 108 11.36 15.95 5.09
N THR A 109 12.64 16.10 5.40
CA THR A 109 13.68 15.15 5.00
C THR A 109 14.46 14.65 6.21
N GLY A 110 14.85 13.39 6.16
CA GLY A 110 15.72 12.80 7.17
C GLY A 110 16.36 11.51 6.67
N THR A 111 17.11 10.88 7.55
CA THR A 111 17.78 9.61 7.29
C THR A 111 17.51 8.61 8.41
N VAL A 112 17.39 7.35 8.03
CA VAL A 112 17.44 6.20 8.93
C VAL A 112 18.79 5.53 8.73
N GLU A 113 19.60 5.57 9.78
CA GLU A 113 20.93 4.98 9.79
C GLU A 113 20.88 3.57 10.35
N SER A 114 21.66 2.68 9.75
CA SER A 114 21.88 1.35 10.30
C SER A 114 23.15 0.75 9.71
N ALA A 115 23.83 -0.07 10.52
CA ALA A 115 24.88 -0.97 10.03
C ALA A 115 24.30 -2.08 9.12
N SER A 116 23.00 -2.38 9.24
CA SER A 116 22.30 -3.38 8.43
C SER A 116 21.60 -2.74 7.23
N ASN A 117 21.89 -3.22 6.02
CA ASN A 117 21.19 -2.76 4.81
C ASN A 117 19.69 -3.09 4.85
N ILE A 118 19.28 -4.18 5.51
CA ILE A 118 17.88 -4.57 5.66
C ILE A 118 17.13 -3.55 6.53
N CYS A 119 17.79 -3.05 7.57
CA CYS A 119 17.16 -2.11 8.49
C CYS A 119 17.06 -0.69 7.93
N LYS A 120 17.86 -0.29 6.94
CA LYS A 120 17.73 1.04 6.32
C LYS A 120 16.92 1.04 5.02
N ASN A 121 16.79 -0.08 4.31
CA ASN A 121 16.06 -0.14 3.04
C ASN A 121 14.57 -0.44 3.30
N GLY A 122 13.70 0.51 2.94
CA GLY A 122 12.25 0.33 3.10
C GLY A 122 11.79 0.24 4.55
N ALA A 123 12.55 0.78 5.50
CA ALA A 123 12.08 1.04 6.86
C ALA A 123 10.97 2.08 6.82
N ALA A 124 9.89 1.80 7.56
CA ALA A 124 8.74 2.68 7.65
C ALA A 124 9.01 3.77 8.69
N VAL A 125 8.79 5.02 8.31
CA VAL A 125 8.93 6.21 9.15
C VAL A 125 7.54 6.76 9.39
N PHE A 126 7.07 6.68 10.63
CA PHE A 126 5.75 7.10 11.04
C PHE A 126 5.79 8.51 11.64
N PHE A 127 4.81 9.33 11.26
CA PHE A 127 4.58 10.69 11.73
C PHE A 127 3.18 10.77 12.33
N LYS A 128 3.10 11.01 13.64
CA LYS A 128 1.84 11.16 14.36
C LYS A 128 1.66 12.60 14.84
N ASP A 129 0.76 13.34 14.23
CA ASP A 129 0.42 14.71 14.65
C ASP A 129 -0.50 14.69 15.87
N ALA A 130 0.05 15.08 17.03
CA ALA A 130 -0.72 15.21 18.25
C ALA A 130 -1.69 16.41 18.22
N THR A 131 -1.52 17.35 17.30
CA THR A 131 -2.31 18.59 17.24
C THR A 131 -3.60 18.42 16.44
N ASN A 132 -3.56 17.68 15.32
CA ASN A 132 -4.70 17.55 14.40
C ASN A 132 -5.07 16.09 14.10
N GLY A 133 -4.53 15.16 14.87
CA GLY A 133 -4.86 13.74 14.81
C GLY A 133 -4.49 13.01 13.53
N ARG A 134 -3.40 13.42 12.90
CA ARG A 134 -2.90 12.79 11.68
C ARG A 134 -1.97 11.64 12.00
N MET A 135 -2.09 10.53 11.28
CA MET A 135 -1.09 9.48 11.24
C MET A 135 -0.72 9.26 9.78
N ILE A 136 0.56 9.40 9.48
CA ILE A 136 1.08 9.35 8.10
C ILE A 136 2.42 8.64 8.16
N ASP A 137 2.73 7.81 7.17
CA ASP A 137 4.02 7.17 7.08
C ASP A 137 4.65 7.27 5.69
N THR A 138 5.95 7.05 5.63
CA THR A 138 6.72 6.91 4.38
C THR A 138 7.72 5.79 4.54
N GLN A 139 8.36 5.39 3.44
CA GLN A 139 9.44 4.41 3.47
C GLN A 139 10.76 5.05 3.06
N THR A 140 11.82 4.54 3.65
CA THR A 140 13.20 4.91 3.34
C THR A 140 13.68 4.27 2.03
N THR A 141 14.58 4.95 1.34
CA THR A 141 15.30 4.40 0.18
C THR A 141 16.36 3.40 0.62
N SER A 142 17.07 2.76 -0.32
CA SER A 142 18.16 1.83 -0.02
C SER A 142 19.33 2.45 0.76
N THR A 143 19.45 3.78 0.77
CA THR A 143 20.46 4.52 1.54
C THR A 143 19.95 4.99 2.90
N GLY A 144 18.69 4.71 3.25
CA GLY A 144 18.06 5.17 4.49
C GLY A 144 17.45 6.57 4.40
N GLY A 145 17.62 7.28 3.29
CA GLY A 145 17.02 8.61 3.10
C GLY A 145 15.50 8.53 2.93
N TYR A 146 14.77 9.52 3.43
CA TYR A 146 13.33 9.67 3.18
C TYR A 146 12.97 11.14 2.98
N ALA A 147 11.86 11.36 2.26
CA ALA A 147 11.22 12.66 2.14
C ALA A 147 9.71 12.48 2.21
N ILE A 148 9.04 13.39 2.91
CA ILE A 148 7.57 13.39 3.04
C ILE A 148 7.05 14.83 3.07
N LEU A 149 5.81 15.03 2.66
CA LEU A 149 5.12 16.33 2.70
C LEU A 149 4.17 16.34 3.89
N LEU A 150 4.43 17.20 4.88
CA LEU A 150 3.61 17.34 6.08
C LEU A 150 3.12 18.78 6.24
N PRO A 151 1.84 19.04 6.49
CA PRO A 151 1.39 20.37 6.87
C PRO A 151 1.84 20.74 8.29
N ASN A 152 1.62 22.00 8.69
CA ASN A 152 1.96 22.48 10.04
C ASN A 152 1.39 21.57 11.14
N GLY A 153 2.17 21.23 12.14
CA GLY A 153 1.78 20.32 13.21
C GLY A 153 2.95 19.91 14.09
N THR A 154 2.64 19.23 15.19
CA THR A 154 3.64 18.67 16.11
C THR A 154 3.59 17.15 15.99
N TYR A 155 4.62 16.58 15.37
CA TYR A 155 4.65 15.18 15.01
C TYR A 155 5.57 14.39 15.93
N ALA A 156 5.05 13.33 16.53
CA ALA A 156 5.89 12.25 17.04
C ALA A 156 6.38 11.41 15.86
N VAL A 157 7.68 11.17 15.80
CA VAL A 157 8.37 10.45 14.72
C VAL A 157 8.96 9.17 15.28
N SER A 158 8.67 8.05 14.64
CA SER A 158 9.24 6.75 14.98
C SER A 158 9.56 5.97 13.72
N VAL A 159 10.46 5.00 13.82
CA VAL A 159 10.86 4.15 12.70
C VAL A 159 10.68 2.69 13.08
N SER A 160 10.17 1.89 12.17
CA SER A 160 10.08 0.45 12.36
C SER A 160 10.34 -0.31 11.06
N LYS A 161 10.88 -1.52 11.24
CA LYS A 161 11.11 -2.48 10.17
C LYS A 161 11.16 -3.86 10.79
N SER A 162 10.53 -4.85 10.16
CA SER A 162 10.63 -6.24 10.61
C SER A 162 12.09 -6.68 10.78
N GLY A 163 12.40 -7.33 11.90
CA GLY A 163 13.76 -7.74 12.28
C GLY A 163 14.69 -6.62 12.77
N CYS A 164 14.18 -5.41 12.98
CA CYS A 164 14.97 -4.27 13.45
C CYS A 164 14.23 -3.53 14.57
N THR A 165 14.97 -2.91 15.48
CA THR A 165 14.40 -2.07 16.54
C THR A 165 15.01 -0.69 16.50
N ASP A 166 14.18 0.35 16.65
CA ASP A 166 14.64 1.73 16.82
C ASP A 166 15.55 1.82 18.05
N SER A 167 16.61 2.62 17.97
CA SER A 167 17.52 2.84 19.10
C SER A 167 16.94 3.78 20.16
N ALA A 168 15.86 4.51 19.82
CA ALA A 168 15.28 5.53 20.69
C ALA A 168 13.74 5.52 20.67
N ALA A 169 13.14 6.05 21.74
CA ALA A 169 11.71 6.34 21.78
C ALA A 169 11.30 7.34 20.67
N PRO A 170 9.99 7.47 20.34
CA PRO A 170 9.53 8.44 19.37
C PRO A 170 10.00 9.88 19.69
N SER A 171 10.54 10.58 18.70
CA SER A 171 11.03 11.97 18.84
C SER A 171 9.96 12.96 18.40
N SER A 172 9.91 14.15 18.99
CA SER A 172 8.97 15.20 18.55
C SER A 172 9.62 16.17 17.56
N ILE A 173 8.93 16.48 16.46
CA ILE A 173 9.30 17.53 15.50
C ILE A 173 8.14 18.53 15.35
N ILE A 174 8.47 19.79 15.05
CA ILE A 174 7.47 20.84 14.80
C ILE A 174 7.63 21.31 13.36
N VAL A 175 6.57 21.16 12.57
CA VAL A 175 6.47 21.73 11.22
C VAL A 175 5.71 23.05 11.33
N SER A 176 6.35 24.15 10.95
CA SER A 176 5.79 25.49 11.11
C SER A 176 6.26 26.44 10.01
N GLY A 177 5.61 26.38 8.85
CA GLY A 177 5.78 27.41 7.83
C GLY A 177 6.96 27.22 6.87
N ALA A 178 7.77 26.18 7.04
CA ALA A 178 8.97 25.94 6.24
C ALA A 178 9.34 24.45 6.17
N ASP A 179 10.10 24.08 5.13
CA ASP A 179 10.74 22.78 4.98
C ASP A 179 11.68 22.49 6.16
N LEU A 180 11.76 21.22 6.57
CA LEU A 180 12.50 20.80 7.76
C LEU A 180 13.39 19.60 7.46
N SER A 181 14.67 19.71 7.80
CA SER A 181 15.57 18.55 7.89
C SER A 181 15.62 18.07 9.34
N VAL A 182 15.28 16.81 9.58
CA VAL A 182 15.24 16.23 10.92
C VAL A 182 16.48 15.37 11.17
N SER A 183 16.85 15.23 12.45
CA SER A 183 18.00 14.39 12.86
C SER A 183 17.81 12.94 12.44
N ALA A 184 18.93 12.28 12.13
CA ALA A 184 18.93 10.86 11.80
C ALA A 184 18.36 10.03 12.96
N ARG A 185 17.61 8.98 12.63
CA ARG A 185 17.21 7.93 13.56
C ARG A 185 18.00 6.67 13.26
N THR A 186 18.33 5.89 14.28
CA THR A 186 19.14 4.68 14.10
C THR A 186 18.29 3.44 14.33
N LEU A 187 18.32 2.51 13.36
CA LEU A 187 17.76 1.17 13.52
C LEU A 187 18.88 0.17 13.78
N ASN A 188 18.69 -0.67 14.79
CA ASN A 188 19.58 -1.77 15.10
C ASN A 188 18.95 -3.08 14.64
N ALA A 189 19.73 -3.91 13.95
CA ALA A 189 19.28 -5.26 13.61
C ALA A 189 19.07 -6.08 14.88
N ALA A 190 17.98 -6.84 14.93
CA ALA A 190 17.75 -7.80 15.98
C ALA A 190 18.77 -8.94 15.85
N THR A 191 19.74 -9.00 16.77
CA THR A 191 20.79 -10.03 16.80
C THR A 191 20.56 -11.08 17.87
N SER A 192 19.48 -10.96 18.64
CA SER A 192 19.10 -11.90 19.70
C SER A 192 17.72 -12.47 19.39
N THR A 193 17.47 -13.69 19.84
CA THR A 193 16.17 -14.35 19.64
C THR A 193 15.59 -14.73 21.00
N ILE A 194 14.28 -14.55 21.16
CA ILE A 194 13.52 -15.13 22.27
C ILE A 194 12.58 -16.17 21.68
N SER A 195 12.76 -17.43 22.05
CA SER A 195 11.90 -18.52 21.61
C SER A 195 11.20 -19.18 22.78
N GLY A 196 10.17 -19.95 22.48
CA GLY A 196 9.53 -20.78 23.47
C GLY A 196 8.16 -21.21 23.04
N ARG A 197 7.33 -21.51 24.03
CA ARG A 197 6.03 -22.11 23.82
C ARG A 197 4.91 -21.34 24.49
N VAL A 198 3.83 -21.12 23.73
CA VAL A 198 2.55 -20.65 24.27
C VAL A 198 1.58 -21.82 24.45
N THR A 199 1.01 -21.93 25.64
CA THR A 199 0.09 -23.00 26.02
C THR A 199 -1.23 -22.47 26.59
N LEU A 200 -2.32 -23.18 26.31
CA LEU A 200 -3.62 -23.01 26.93
C LEU A 200 -3.94 -24.29 27.71
N SER A 201 -4.15 -24.18 29.02
CA SER A 201 -4.42 -25.33 29.91
C SER A 201 -3.42 -26.48 29.72
N SER A 202 -2.12 -26.17 29.68
CA SER A 202 -1.00 -27.11 29.43
C SER A 202 -0.93 -27.76 28.04
N THR A 203 -1.88 -27.47 27.14
CA THR A 203 -1.85 -27.90 25.74
C THR A 203 -1.28 -26.80 24.85
N GLY A 204 -0.68 -27.16 23.70
CA GLY A 204 -0.20 -26.17 22.74
C GLY A 204 -1.36 -25.32 22.22
N ILE A 205 -1.16 -24.00 22.12
CA ILE A 205 -2.22 -23.12 21.66
C ILE A 205 -2.54 -23.34 20.17
N THR A 206 -3.83 -23.39 19.83
CA THR A 206 -4.32 -23.63 18.47
C THR A 206 -5.12 -22.47 17.88
N VAL A 207 -5.26 -21.39 18.65
CA VAL A 207 -5.92 -20.16 18.22
C VAL A 207 -4.87 -19.09 17.87
N PRO A 208 -5.15 -18.19 16.91
CA PRO A 208 -4.25 -17.10 16.54
C PRO A 208 -3.69 -16.41 17.79
N THR A 209 -2.38 -16.18 17.80
CA THR A 209 -1.67 -15.63 18.94
C THR A 209 -0.51 -14.78 18.46
N VAL A 210 -0.40 -13.58 19.05
CA VAL A 210 0.69 -12.63 18.82
C VAL A 210 1.58 -12.61 20.06
N ILE A 211 2.89 -12.61 19.85
CA ILE A 211 3.90 -12.32 20.86
C ILE A 211 4.24 -10.84 20.79
N MET A 212 4.21 -10.16 21.93
CA MET A 212 4.57 -8.76 22.07
C MET A 212 5.77 -8.67 23.01
N ALA A 213 6.88 -8.10 22.54
CA ALA A 213 8.03 -7.76 23.36
C ALA A 213 8.19 -6.25 23.43
N GLN A 214 8.27 -5.71 24.64
CA GLN A 214 8.49 -4.29 24.90
C GLN A 214 9.69 -4.09 25.83
N ASN A 215 10.56 -3.13 25.55
CA ASN A 215 11.62 -2.75 26.51
C ASN A 215 11.29 -1.47 27.29
N SER A 216 12.12 -1.12 28.27
CA SER A 216 11.92 0.06 29.12
C SER A 216 11.97 1.40 28.39
N GLN A 217 12.42 1.43 27.14
CA GLN A 217 12.49 2.64 26.31
C GLN A 217 11.25 2.82 25.42
N GLY A 218 10.26 1.92 25.53
CA GLY A 218 9.04 1.98 24.71
C GLY A 218 9.23 1.46 23.28
N LEU A 219 10.26 0.63 23.05
CA LEU A 219 10.48 -0.06 21.78
C LEU A 219 9.72 -1.38 21.78
N TYR A 220 9.23 -1.78 20.61
CA TYR A 220 8.42 -2.97 20.45
C TYR A 220 9.00 -3.89 19.37
N ALA A 221 8.78 -5.19 19.55
CA ALA A 221 8.89 -6.21 18.52
C ALA A 221 7.65 -7.11 18.60
N PHE A 222 7.23 -7.64 17.46
CA PHE A 222 6.09 -8.54 17.36
C PHE A 222 6.45 -9.78 16.57
N ASP A 223 5.78 -10.88 16.88
CA ASP A 223 5.85 -12.12 16.12
C ASP A 223 4.55 -12.91 16.27
N GLU A 224 4.29 -13.84 15.38
CA GLU A 224 3.15 -14.74 15.46
C GLU A 224 3.56 -16.11 16.00
N VAL A 225 2.61 -16.77 16.66
CA VAL A 225 2.79 -18.16 17.10
C VAL A 225 2.39 -19.10 15.97
N ASP A 226 3.25 -20.09 15.66
CA ASP A 226 2.89 -21.24 14.84
C ASP A 226 1.91 -22.14 15.59
N THR A 227 0.62 -21.88 15.39
CA THR A 227 -0.49 -22.65 15.97
C THR A 227 -0.62 -24.06 15.39
N SER A 228 0.09 -24.39 14.31
CA SER A 228 0.15 -25.75 13.77
C SER A 228 1.14 -26.63 14.53
N ALA A 229 2.18 -26.02 15.13
CA ALA A 229 3.19 -26.66 15.97
C ALA A 229 2.66 -26.98 17.39
N SER A 230 1.60 -27.78 17.46
CA SER A 230 0.99 -28.21 18.73
C SER A 230 1.83 -29.27 19.49
N GLY A 231 2.79 -29.91 18.82
CA GLY A 231 3.63 -30.98 19.35
C GLY A 231 4.86 -30.50 20.12
N GLY A 232 4.69 -30.20 21.42
CA GLY A 232 5.74 -30.20 22.46
C GLY A 232 6.92 -29.20 22.38
N GLY A 233 7.36 -28.78 21.20
CA GLY A 233 8.49 -27.85 21.01
C GLY A 233 8.10 -26.38 21.06
N ASP A 234 9.08 -25.52 20.78
CA ASP A 234 8.88 -24.07 20.62
C ASP A 234 7.93 -23.80 19.44
N ASN A 235 7.00 -22.87 19.63
CA ASN A 235 6.02 -22.48 18.61
C ASN A 235 6.04 -20.99 18.31
N TYR A 236 7.02 -20.25 18.81
CA TYR A 236 7.27 -18.86 18.43
C TYR A 236 8.77 -18.54 18.50
N SER A 237 9.22 -17.53 17.76
CA SER A 237 10.63 -17.13 17.73
C SER A 237 10.79 -15.64 17.38
N ILE A 238 10.63 -14.78 18.39
CA ILE A 238 10.69 -13.33 18.20
C ILE A 238 12.15 -12.84 18.18
N SER A 239 12.48 -12.00 17.21
CA SER A 239 13.81 -11.39 17.08
C SER A 239 13.84 -10.03 17.76
N VAL A 240 14.81 -9.81 18.66
CA VAL A 240 14.98 -8.57 19.44
C VAL A 240 16.43 -8.11 19.47
N THR A 241 16.67 -6.87 19.86
CA THR A 241 18.02 -6.39 20.19
C THR A 241 18.47 -6.85 21.58
N PRO A 242 19.78 -6.94 21.85
CA PRO A 242 20.28 -7.30 23.17
C PRO A 242 19.78 -6.33 24.25
N GLY A 243 19.30 -6.86 25.37
CA GLY A 243 18.71 -6.07 26.45
C GLY A 243 17.64 -6.83 27.22
N THR A 244 16.98 -6.13 28.15
CA THR A 244 15.87 -6.69 28.91
C THR A 244 14.54 -6.32 28.27
N TRP A 245 13.72 -7.33 27.99
CA TRP A 245 12.43 -7.23 27.34
C TRP A 245 11.33 -7.77 28.24
N THR A 246 10.24 -7.03 28.33
CA THR A 246 8.97 -7.51 28.87
C THR A 246 8.20 -8.17 27.73
N VAL A 247 8.04 -9.49 27.79
CA VAL A 247 7.43 -10.29 26.73
C VAL A 247 6.09 -10.84 27.22
N SER A 248 5.08 -10.84 26.36
CA SER A 248 3.77 -11.40 26.64
C SER A 248 3.15 -12.04 25.40
N ALA A 249 2.25 -13.01 25.61
CA ALA A 249 1.47 -13.64 24.55
C ALA A 249 0.01 -13.18 24.65
N ARG A 250 -0.57 -12.82 23.51
CA ARG A 250 -1.97 -12.43 23.41
C ARG A 250 -2.65 -13.23 22.31
N SER A 251 -3.68 -13.97 22.69
CA SER A 251 -4.42 -14.87 21.83
C SER A 251 -5.86 -14.41 21.70
N ASP A 252 -6.59 -15.02 20.77
CA ASP A 252 -8.02 -14.81 20.64
C ASP A 252 -8.77 -15.38 21.86
N GLY A 253 -9.25 -14.50 22.74
CA GLY A 253 -9.89 -14.77 24.02
C GLY A 253 -8.98 -14.93 25.23
N TYR A 254 -7.65 -14.90 25.06
CA TYR A 254 -6.71 -15.22 26.15
C TYR A 254 -5.49 -14.30 26.17
N ASN A 255 -4.87 -14.14 27.34
CA ASN A 255 -3.62 -13.41 27.51
C ASN A 255 -2.71 -14.09 28.55
N SER A 256 -1.40 -13.91 28.41
CA SER A 256 -0.44 -14.29 29.44
C SER A 256 -0.19 -13.14 30.41
N SER A 257 0.31 -13.46 31.60
CA SER A 257 1.07 -12.48 32.37
C SER A 257 2.37 -12.13 31.62
N PRO A 258 2.84 -10.88 31.67
CA PRO A 258 4.11 -10.51 31.08
C PRO A 258 5.28 -11.14 31.85
N ALA A 259 6.37 -11.47 31.14
CA ALA A 259 7.60 -11.98 31.71
C ALA A 259 8.79 -11.11 31.30
N SER A 260 9.71 -10.86 32.24
CA SER A 260 10.97 -10.17 31.94
C SER A 260 12.01 -11.18 31.45
N VAL A 261 12.58 -10.93 30.27
CA VAL A 261 13.54 -11.81 29.59
C VAL A 261 14.78 -10.99 29.20
N SER A 262 15.96 -11.43 29.59
CA SER A 262 17.22 -10.83 29.16
C SER A 262 17.74 -11.52 27.89
N ALA A 263 17.79 -10.77 26.79
CA ALA A 263 18.30 -11.22 25.51
C ALA A 263 19.77 -10.81 25.35
N VAL A 264 20.61 -11.75 24.91
CA VAL A 264 22.05 -11.54 24.69
C VAL A 264 22.37 -11.72 23.22
N SER A 265 23.23 -10.84 22.68
CA SER A 265 23.62 -10.85 21.26
C SER A 265 24.11 -12.23 20.80
N GLY A 266 23.60 -12.70 19.66
CA GLY A 266 23.96 -13.98 19.05
C GLY A 266 23.45 -15.21 19.81
N SER A 267 22.57 -15.03 20.81
CA SER A 267 22.04 -16.12 21.63
C SER A 267 20.51 -16.18 21.56
N THR A 268 19.98 -17.37 21.84
CA THR A 268 18.54 -17.60 22.02
C THR A 268 18.20 -17.68 23.50
N ALA A 269 17.37 -16.76 23.98
CA ALA A 269 16.74 -16.86 25.28
C ALA A 269 15.44 -17.66 25.16
N SER A 270 15.08 -18.39 26.23
CA SER A 270 13.83 -19.16 26.26
C SER A 270 12.84 -18.55 27.25
N SER A 271 11.57 -18.45 26.85
CA SER A 271 10.47 -18.09 27.74
C SER A 271 9.20 -18.82 27.35
N ASN A 272 8.47 -19.37 28.31
CA ASN A 272 7.22 -20.09 28.03
C ASN A 272 6.05 -19.34 28.65
N PHE A 273 4.95 -19.27 27.91
CA PHE A 273 3.74 -18.58 28.33
C PHE A 273 2.57 -19.54 28.49
N SER A 274 1.88 -19.43 29.63
CA SER A 274 0.55 -19.97 29.81
C SER A 274 -0.44 -18.83 29.70
N VAL A 275 -1.45 -18.97 28.84
CA VAL A 275 -2.49 -17.95 28.67
C VAL A 275 -3.74 -18.30 29.47
N SER A 276 -4.40 -17.28 30.01
CA SER A 276 -5.67 -17.35 30.74
C SER A 276 -6.73 -16.52 30.03
N ALA A 277 -8.01 -16.83 30.27
CA ALA A 277 -9.11 -16.12 29.63
C ALA A 277 -9.08 -14.62 30.00
N ILE A 278 -9.33 -13.76 29.02
CA ILE A 278 -9.45 -12.31 29.24
C ILE A 278 -10.76 -12.06 30.01
N SER A 279 -10.65 -11.42 31.18
CA SER A 279 -11.82 -11.09 32.00
C SER A 279 -12.81 -10.21 31.24
N GLY A 280 -14.09 -10.53 31.32
CA GLY A 280 -15.17 -9.78 30.64
C GLY A 280 -15.27 -10.01 29.13
N TYR A 281 -14.38 -10.80 28.53
CA TYR A 281 -14.41 -11.11 27.10
C TYR A 281 -15.06 -12.47 26.84
N THR A 282 -16.04 -12.49 25.94
CA THR A 282 -16.63 -13.74 25.44
C THR A 282 -16.16 -13.97 24.01
N ARG A 283 -15.27 -14.96 23.84
CA ARG A 283 -14.80 -15.36 22.52
C ARG A 283 -15.95 -15.90 21.68
N ARG A 284 -16.06 -15.41 20.44
CA ARG A 284 -17.07 -15.85 19.47
C ARG A 284 -16.40 -16.48 18.25
N GLU A 285 -17.07 -17.48 17.68
CA GLU A 285 -16.64 -18.04 16.40
C GLU A 285 -16.98 -17.09 15.25
N ARG A 286 -16.27 -17.27 14.14
CA ARG A 286 -16.44 -16.46 12.93
C ARG A 286 -17.85 -16.63 12.38
N LYS A 287 -18.56 -15.53 12.16
CA LYS A 287 -19.86 -15.52 11.48
C LYS A 287 -19.62 -15.50 9.97
N THR A 288 -20.36 -16.31 9.22
CA THR A 288 -20.27 -16.34 7.75
C THR A 288 -21.57 -15.86 7.15
N SER A 289 -21.46 -14.88 6.26
CA SER A 289 -22.55 -14.38 5.41
C SER A 289 -22.25 -14.74 3.95
N THR A 290 -23.27 -14.77 3.10
CA THR A 290 -23.11 -15.03 1.66
C THR A 290 -23.59 -13.85 0.85
N LEU A 291 -22.90 -13.55 -0.25
CA LEU A 291 -23.35 -12.58 -1.25
C LEU A 291 -22.97 -13.07 -2.65
N THR A 292 -23.62 -12.55 -3.68
CA THR A 292 -23.26 -12.84 -5.08
C THR A 292 -22.30 -11.74 -5.58
N PRO A 293 -21.06 -12.06 -5.98
CA PRO A 293 -20.04 -11.07 -6.35
C PRO A 293 -20.52 -10.02 -7.36
N ASN A 294 -21.19 -10.44 -8.44
CA ASN A 294 -21.68 -9.53 -9.48
C ASN A 294 -22.84 -8.61 -9.04
N ARG A 295 -23.46 -8.84 -7.88
CA ARG A 295 -24.53 -8.01 -7.31
C ARG A 295 -24.06 -7.21 -6.12
N GLY A 296 -23.01 -7.66 -5.43
CA GLY A 296 -22.57 -7.08 -4.17
C GLY A 296 -23.59 -7.31 -3.05
N GLY A 297 -23.55 -6.48 -2.02
CA GLY A 297 -24.50 -6.50 -0.92
C GLY A 297 -23.91 -6.02 0.39
N PHE A 298 -24.75 -6.03 1.42
CA PHE A 298 -24.37 -5.68 2.78
C PHE A 298 -24.11 -6.93 3.62
N VAL A 299 -23.06 -6.89 4.43
CA VAL A 299 -22.76 -7.90 5.45
C VAL A 299 -22.86 -7.23 6.81
N ARG A 300 -23.59 -7.85 7.73
CA ARG A 300 -23.76 -7.37 9.11
C ARG A 300 -23.47 -8.49 10.09
N ASP A 301 -22.96 -8.12 11.26
CA ASP A 301 -22.57 -9.08 12.29
C ASP A 301 -22.87 -8.53 13.69
N GLU A 302 -24.02 -8.92 14.23
CA GLU A 302 -24.46 -8.59 15.59
C GLU A 302 -23.49 -9.08 16.70
N ASN A 303 -22.57 -9.99 16.38
CA ASN A 303 -21.52 -10.39 17.32
C ASN A 303 -20.44 -9.32 17.50
N ILE A 304 -20.24 -8.48 16.47
CA ILE A 304 -19.33 -7.33 16.48
C ILE A 304 -20.06 -6.09 17.01
N GLY A 305 -21.31 -5.91 16.60
CA GLY A 305 -22.22 -4.91 17.16
C GLY A 305 -23.27 -4.45 16.16
N ASP A 306 -24.35 -3.83 16.64
CA ASP A 306 -25.48 -3.42 15.80
C ASP A 306 -25.11 -2.38 14.73
N GLY A 307 -24.05 -1.61 14.96
CA GLY A 307 -23.50 -0.64 14.00
C GLY A 307 -22.50 -1.23 13.00
N PHE A 308 -22.18 -2.52 13.08
CA PHE A 308 -21.23 -3.14 12.16
C PHE A 308 -21.88 -3.47 10.81
N GLU A 309 -21.32 -2.91 9.75
CA GLU A 309 -21.77 -3.14 8.39
C GLU A 309 -20.58 -3.12 7.42
N ILE A 310 -20.59 -4.01 6.44
CA ILE A 310 -19.70 -3.95 5.30
C ILE A 310 -20.56 -3.84 4.04
N ASN A 311 -20.34 -2.78 3.26
CA ASN A 311 -20.95 -2.61 1.96
C ASN A 311 -19.97 -3.08 0.88
N PHE A 312 -20.33 -4.17 0.20
CA PHE A 312 -19.63 -4.67 -0.97
C PHE A 312 -20.33 -4.16 -2.24
N PRO A 313 -19.73 -3.23 -3.00
CA PRO A 313 -20.24 -2.87 -4.31
C PRO A 313 -20.31 -4.07 -5.26
N ALA A 314 -21.21 -4.01 -6.24
CA ALA A 314 -21.29 -5.01 -7.29
C ALA A 314 -19.95 -5.14 -8.03
N GLY A 315 -19.50 -6.37 -8.24
CA GLY A 315 -18.26 -6.68 -8.95
C GLY A 315 -16.99 -6.59 -8.11
N VAL A 316 -17.01 -6.01 -6.90
CA VAL A 316 -15.79 -5.77 -6.09
C VAL A 316 -15.04 -7.05 -5.71
N LEU A 317 -15.78 -8.17 -5.60
CA LEU A 317 -15.26 -9.51 -5.32
C LEU A 317 -15.14 -10.39 -6.59
N GLY A 318 -15.24 -9.77 -7.78
CA GLY A 318 -15.27 -10.43 -9.07
C GLY A 318 -16.65 -10.46 -9.74
N SER A 319 -16.70 -11.01 -10.95
CA SER A 319 -17.88 -11.03 -11.82
C SER A 319 -18.74 -12.31 -11.73
N SER A 320 -18.41 -13.22 -10.81
CA SER A 320 -19.11 -14.51 -10.68
C SER A 320 -20.57 -14.34 -10.27
N THR A 321 -21.42 -15.24 -10.78
CA THR A 321 -22.82 -15.44 -10.38
C THR A 321 -22.98 -16.41 -9.20
N ASP A 322 -21.91 -17.12 -8.84
CA ASP A 322 -21.93 -18.06 -7.73
C ASP A 322 -21.82 -17.33 -6.39
N SER A 323 -22.32 -17.97 -5.32
CA SER A 323 -22.25 -17.36 -3.99
C SER A 323 -20.81 -17.33 -3.47
N ALA A 324 -20.33 -16.14 -3.09
CA ALA A 324 -19.13 -15.95 -2.29
C ALA A 324 -19.50 -15.92 -0.80
N SER A 325 -18.55 -16.32 0.05
CA SER A 325 -18.71 -16.28 1.50
C SER A 325 -17.86 -15.17 2.11
N ILE A 326 -18.44 -14.39 3.02
CA ILE A 326 -17.76 -13.34 3.78
C ILE A 326 -17.78 -13.74 5.23
N ALA A 327 -16.59 -13.91 5.78
CA ALA A 327 -16.45 -14.40 7.14
C ALA A 327 -15.87 -13.28 8.02
N THR A 328 -16.61 -12.90 9.07
CA THR A 328 -16.31 -11.79 9.97
C THR A 328 -16.08 -12.29 11.39
N LYS A 329 -15.12 -11.68 12.08
CA LYS A 329 -14.76 -12.06 13.45
C LYS A 329 -14.10 -10.90 14.20
N GLU A 330 -14.53 -10.67 15.43
CA GLU A 330 -13.75 -9.91 16.41
C GLU A 330 -12.68 -10.82 17.04
N THR A 331 -11.46 -10.31 17.21
CA THR A 331 -10.32 -11.05 17.74
C THR A 331 -9.55 -10.19 18.74
N THR A 332 -9.01 -10.81 19.78
CA THR A 332 -8.04 -10.16 20.69
C THR A 332 -6.60 -10.49 20.35
N ALA A 333 -6.34 -11.35 19.36
CA ALA A 333 -5.00 -11.76 18.91
C ALA A 333 -4.35 -10.67 18.03
N ILE A 334 -4.07 -9.52 18.62
CA ILE A 334 -3.52 -8.35 17.91
C ILE A 334 -2.39 -7.69 18.68
N ALA A 335 -1.56 -6.92 17.98
CA ALA A 335 -0.66 -5.95 18.61
C ALA A 335 -1.49 -4.79 19.19
N THR A 336 -1.76 -4.82 20.50
CA THR A 336 -2.65 -3.84 21.14
C THR A 336 -2.01 -2.48 21.34
N VAL A 337 -0.68 -2.42 21.41
CA VAL A 337 0.10 -1.20 21.59
C VAL A 337 1.34 -1.28 20.70
N THR A 338 1.64 -0.19 20.01
CA THR A 338 2.85 0.03 19.22
C THR A 338 3.49 1.37 19.65
N PRO A 339 4.68 1.75 19.13
CA PRO A 339 5.24 3.08 19.42
C PRO A 339 4.31 4.24 19.02
N THR A 340 3.42 4.01 18.05
CA THR A 340 2.59 5.06 17.46
C THR A 340 1.15 5.02 17.98
N THR A 341 0.61 3.87 18.34
CA THR A 341 -0.83 3.76 18.64
C THR A 341 -1.17 2.73 19.72
N THR A 342 -2.30 2.97 20.39
CA THR A 342 -2.98 2.01 21.26
C THR A 342 -4.31 1.69 20.61
N ILE A 343 -4.61 0.40 20.46
CA ILE A 343 -5.89 -0.04 19.91
C ILE A 343 -6.96 -0.03 21.01
N ILE A 344 -8.05 0.69 20.79
CA ILE A 344 -9.15 0.83 21.75
C ILE A 344 -9.77 -0.55 22.04
N GLY A 345 -10.14 -0.79 23.29
CA GLY A 345 -10.68 -2.08 23.75
C GLY A 345 -9.72 -3.28 23.65
N GLY A 346 -8.53 -3.12 23.04
CA GLY A 346 -7.60 -4.20 22.76
C GLY A 346 -8.17 -5.27 21.83
N ARG A 347 -9.04 -4.89 20.90
CA ARG A 347 -9.74 -5.77 19.95
C ARG A 347 -9.48 -5.34 18.51
N GLY A 348 -9.40 -6.32 17.62
CA GLY A 348 -9.33 -6.13 16.18
C GLY A 348 -10.41 -6.93 15.48
N TYR A 349 -10.54 -6.72 14.18
CA TYR A 349 -11.59 -7.33 13.38
C TYR A 349 -10.98 -7.97 12.12
N GLU A 350 -11.33 -9.22 11.88
CA GLU A 350 -10.90 -9.98 10.72
C GLU A 350 -12.06 -10.07 9.73
N ILE A 351 -11.78 -9.74 8.47
CA ILE A 351 -12.72 -9.89 7.35
C ILE A 351 -12.07 -10.79 6.32
N THR A 352 -12.67 -11.94 6.03
CA THR A 352 -12.13 -12.93 5.10
C THR A 352 -13.18 -13.27 4.04
N PRO A 353 -13.15 -12.61 2.86
CA PRO A 353 -13.94 -13.04 1.72
C PRO A 353 -13.33 -14.30 1.07
N LYS A 354 -14.19 -15.20 0.61
CA LYS A 354 -13.81 -16.39 -0.16
C LYS A 354 -14.74 -16.59 -1.35
N ASP A 355 -14.18 -17.11 -2.44
CA ASP A 355 -14.94 -17.51 -3.63
C ASP A 355 -15.81 -18.75 -3.36
N SER A 356 -16.58 -19.18 -4.37
CA SER A 356 -17.43 -20.38 -4.30
C SER A 356 -16.64 -21.69 -4.11
N ASN A 357 -15.34 -21.68 -4.40
CA ASN A 357 -14.44 -22.82 -4.20
C ASN A 357 -13.76 -22.81 -2.81
N GLY A 358 -14.03 -21.79 -1.99
CA GLY A 358 -13.43 -21.62 -0.66
C GLY A 358 -12.03 -20.97 -0.66
N ASN A 359 -11.54 -20.49 -1.80
CA ASN A 359 -10.27 -19.76 -1.89
C ASN A 359 -10.45 -18.34 -1.37
N LYS A 360 -9.46 -17.83 -0.62
CA LYS A 360 -9.49 -16.43 -0.14
C LYS A 360 -9.45 -15.46 -1.33
N ILE A 361 -10.34 -14.47 -1.31
CA ILE A 361 -10.31 -13.34 -2.25
C ILE A 361 -9.40 -12.27 -1.66
N THR A 362 -8.12 -12.27 -2.02
CA THR A 362 -7.17 -11.21 -1.64
C THR A 362 -7.35 -9.98 -2.54
N THR A 363 -7.76 -10.26 -3.77
CA THR A 363 -8.30 -9.50 -4.90
C THR A 363 -9.51 -8.58 -4.72
N LEU A 364 -9.41 -7.28 -4.43
CA LEU A 364 -10.56 -6.36 -4.54
C LEU A 364 -10.42 -5.50 -5.79
N SER A 365 -11.40 -5.56 -6.67
CA SER A 365 -11.42 -4.84 -7.94
C SER A 365 -12.85 -4.53 -8.35
N SER A 366 -13.17 -3.27 -8.59
CA SER A 366 -14.46 -2.83 -9.13
C SER A 366 -14.26 -2.17 -10.48
N SER A 367 -15.21 -2.37 -11.40
CA SER A 367 -15.17 -1.81 -12.75
C SER A 367 -15.37 -0.28 -12.78
N ASP A 368 -15.84 0.31 -11.67
CA ASP A 368 -16.13 1.73 -11.51
C ASP A 368 -15.19 2.44 -10.51
N GLY A 369 -14.22 1.71 -9.93
CA GLY A 369 -13.33 2.24 -8.89
C GLY A 369 -13.94 2.33 -7.48
N SER A 370 -15.15 1.81 -7.27
CA SER A 370 -15.78 1.69 -5.96
C SER A 370 -14.95 0.79 -5.02
N SER A 371 -14.73 1.25 -3.79
CA SER A 371 -14.05 0.49 -2.72
C SER A 371 -15.07 -0.14 -1.78
N VAL A 372 -14.64 -1.13 -0.99
CA VAL A 372 -15.50 -1.71 0.04
C VAL A 372 -15.56 -0.72 1.21
N ALA A 373 -16.76 -0.33 1.64
CA ALA A 373 -16.93 0.50 2.83
C ALA A 373 -17.15 -0.41 4.04
N VAL A 374 -16.33 -0.24 5.08
CA VAL A 374 -16.41 -0.96 6.35
C VAL A 374 -16.80 0.02 7.44
N THR A 375 -17.95 -0.20 8.06
CA THR A 375 -18.46 0.56 9.21
C THR A 375 -18.28 -0.25 10.48
N MET A 376 -17.60 0.32 11.47
CA MET A 376 -17.34 -0.29 12.77
C MET A 376 -17.94 0.55 13.90
N PRO A 377 -18.64 -0.08 14.86
CA PRO A 377 -19.04 0.59 16.09
C PRO A 377 -17.83 0.81 17.01
N TYR A 378 -17.91 1.81 17.87
CA TYR A 378 -16.96 2.03 18.96
C TYR A 378 -17.68 2.39 20.27
N SER A 379 -16.97 2.24 21.38
CA SER A 379 -17.46 2.62 22.71
C SER A 379 -16.74 3.88 23.20
N GLU A 380 -17.50 4.90 23.60
CA GLU A 380 -16.94 6.14 24.17
C GLU A 380 -16.02 5.87 25.38
N SER A 381 -16.36 4.88 26.23
CA SER A 381 -15.50 4.54 27.37
C SER A 381 -14.14 4.02 26.91
N GLU A 382 -14.10 3.17 25.87
CA GLU A 382 -12.84 2.61 25.35
C GLU A 382 -11.98 3.66 24.66
N VAL A 383 -12.62 4.65 24.01
CA VAL A 383 -11.96 5.82 23.41
C VAL A 383 -11.32 6.65 24.51
N SER A 384 -12.05 6.92 25.60
CA SER A 384 -11.57 7.69 26.74
C SER A 384 -10.45 6.98 27.51
N ASP A 385 -10.54 5.65 27.68
CA ASP A 385 -9.54 4.82 28.34
C ASP A 385 -8.21 4.80 27.56
N ALA A 386 -8.29 4.87 26.23
CA ALA A 386 -7.11 5.02 25.37
C ALA A 386 -6.58 6.47 25.32
N GLY A 387 -7.27 7.42 25.94
CA GLY A 387 -6.88 8.82 26.01
C GLY A 387 -7.09 9.61 24.71
N TYR A 388 -8.03 9.19 23.87
CA TYR A 388 -8.32 9.80 22.57
C TYR A 388 -9.58 10.67 22.59
N ALA A 389 -9.69 11.55 21.60
CA ALA A 389 -10.96 12.21 21.27
C ALA A 389 -11.70 11.39 20.19
N GLU A 390 -13.02 11.33 20.23
CA GLU A 390 -13.80 10.56 19.26
C GLU A 390 -13.55 11.03 17.82
N GLU A 391 -13.49 12.34 17.60
CA GLU A 391 -13.21 12.92 16.28
C GLU A 391 -11.79 12.62 15.75
N SER A 392 -10.91 12.09 16.60
CA SER A 392 -9.54 11.72 16.24
C SER A 392 -9.35 10.22 15.97
N LEU A 393 -10.44 9.46 16.03
CA LEU A 393 -10.39 8.02 15.79
C LEU A 393 -10.11 7.72 14.32
N VAL A 394 -9.24 6.74 14.10
CA VAL A 394 -8.81 6.29 12.78
C VAL A 394 -8.88 4.77 12.75
N MET A 395 -9.55 4.23 11.74
CA MET A 395 -9.48 2.81 11.42
C MET A 395 -8.13 2.53 10.76
N MET A 396 -7.48 1.45 11.16
CA MET A 396 -6.15 1.08 10.72
C MET A 396 -6.09 -0.39 10.35
N VAL A 397 -5.11 -0.77 9.54
CA VAL A 397 -4.80 -2.16 9.18
C VAL A 397 -3.41 -2.54 9.66
N TRP A 398 -3.27 -3.74 10.23
CA TRP A 398 -1.97 -4.25 10.63
C TRP A 398 -1.07 -4.49 9.41
N SER A 399 0.18 -4.05 9.48
CA SER A 399 1.20 -4.31 8.47
C SER A 399 2.38 -5.07 9.07
N GLU A 400 2.53 -6.34 8.68
CA GLU A 400 3.66 -7.17 9.10
C GLU A 400 5.01 -6.63 8.63
N GLU A 401 5.08 -6.01 7.45
CA GLU A 401 6.32 -5.42 6.93
C GLU A 401 6.78 -4.23 7.79
N LYS A 402 5.82 -3.36 8.15
CA LYS A 402 6.08 -2.17 8.95
C LYS A 402 6.12 -2.47 10.44
N GLN A 403 5.62 -3.62 10.88
CA GLN A 403 5.46 -3.96 12.31
C GLN A 403 4.67 -2.90 13.10
N ASP A 404 3.70 -2.27 12.43
CA ASP A 404 2.84 -1.24 13.00
C ASP A 404 1.50 -1.17 12.25
N TRP A 405 0.56 -0.39 12.78
CA TRP A 405 -0.76 -0.12 12.22
C TRP A 405 -0.69 0.98 11.16
N SER A 406 -1.16 0.67 9.95
CA SER A 406 -1.25 1.63 8.84
C SER A 406 -2.64 2.28 8.81
N PRO A 407 -2.75 3.61 8.79
CA PRO A 407 -4.03 4.31 8.86
C PRO A 407 -4.83 4.26 7.55
N LEU A 408 -6.16 4.31 7.68
CA LEU A 408 -7.12 4.40 6.58
C LEU A 408 -7.91 5.72 6.63
N SER A 409 -8.41 6.15 5.47
CA SER A 409 -9.39 7.23 5.37
C SER A 409 -10.66 6.85 6.13
N THR A 410 -10.87 7.48 7.29
CA THR A 410 -11.95 7.12 8.23
C THR A 410 -12.86 8.31 8.48
N THR A 411 -14.17 8.14 8.26
CA THR A 411 -15.21 9.05 8.75
C THR A 411 -15.64 8.61 10.15
N VAL A 412 -15.92 9.57 11.04
CA VAL A 412 -16.43 9.31 12.39
C VAL A 412 -17.80 9.98 12.54
N ASP A 413 -18.77 9.20 12.97
CA ASP A 413 -20.09 9.64 13.42
C ASP A 413 -20.20 9.50 14.93
N THR A 414 -19.96 10.61 15.62
CA THR A 414 -20.00 10.74 17.09
C THR A 414 -21.42 10.77 17.66
N THR A 415 -22.46 10.70 16.82
CA THR A 415 -23.85 10.62 17.29
C THR A 415 -24.30 9.16 17.36
N ASN A 416 -23.90 8.36 16.38
CA ASN A 416 -24.22 6.94 16.30
C ASN A 416 -23.09 6.04 16.81
N ASN A 417 -21.98 6.61 17.25
CA ASN A 417 -20.78 5.91 17.73
C ASN A 417 -20.26 4.88 16.73
N THR A 418 -20.15 5.31 15.47
CA THR A 418 -19.62 4.48 14.38
C THR A 418 -18.55 5.21 13.59
N MET A 419 -17.70 4.44 12.94
CA MET A 419 -16.70 4.93 12.00
C MET A 419 -16.75 4.15 10.70
N THR A 420 -16.51 4.81 9.56
CA THR A 420 -16.51 4.14 8.26
C THR A 420 -15.21 4.39 7.52
N ALA A 421 -14.59 3.34 7.00
CA ALA A 421 -13.41 3.45 6.15
C ALA A 421 -13.60 2.69 4.84
N ASN A 422 -13.00 3.23 3.78
CA ASN A 422 -12.95 2.55 2.48
C ASN A 422 -11.67 1.73 2.37
N VAL A 423 -11.82 0.45 2.05
CA VAL A 423 -10.73 -0.51 2.05
C VAL A 423 -10.50 -1.09 0.66
N THR A 424 -9.22 -1.23 0.31
CA THR A 424 -8.77 -1.78 -0.99
C THR A 424 -8.14 -3.17 -0.84
N HIS A 425 -7.93 -3.61 0.40
CA HIS A 425 -7.49 -4.94 0.79
C HIS A 425 -8.00 -5.24 2.20
N PHE A 426 -8.06 -6.52 2.56
CA PHE A 426 -8.41 -6.94 3.91
C PHE A 426 -7.17 -7.41 4.66
N SER A 427 -7.00 -6.88 5.86
CA SER A 427 -6.05 -7.33 6.88
C SER A 427 -6.81 -7.41 8.22
N THR A 428 -6.11 -7.61 9.32
CA THR A 428 -6.68 -7.35 10.64
C THR A 428 -6.87 -5.86 10.80
N PHE A 429 -8.10 -5.45 11.08
CA PHE A 429 -8.46 -4.06 11.34
C PHE A 429 -8.38 -3.76 12.83
N GLY A 430 -7.95 -2.55 13.16
CA GLY A 430 -7.92 -2.03 14.52
C GLY A 430 -8.37 -0.58 14.54
N VAL A 431 -8.84 -0.13 15.70
CA VAL A 431 -9.25 1.27 15.89
C VAL A 431 -8.34 1.90 16.93
N GLY A 432 -7.77 3.06 16.59
CA GLY A 432 -6.96 3.86 17.50
C GLY A 432 -7.12 5.33 17.15
N GLY A 433 -6.20 6.17 17.64
CA GLY A 433 -6.33 7.61 17.45
C GLY A 433 -5.18 8.39 18.03
N THR A 434 -5.41 9.67 18.23
CA THR A 434 -4.44 10.60 18.79
C THR A 434 -5.01 11.25 20.04
N SER A 435 -4.15 11.63 20.99
CA SER A 435 -4.64 12.26 22.22
C SER A 435 -5.44 13.52 21.94
N ALA A 436 -6.50 13.72 22.73
CA ALA A 436 -7.20 14.98 22.78
C ALA A 436 -6.21 16.09 23.14
N ALA A 437 -5.85 16.95 22.18
CA ALA A 437 -5.14 18.18 22.51
C ALA A 437 -5.99 18.93 23.54
N ALA A 438 -5.40 19.32 24.67
CA ALA A 438 -6.08 20.17 25.64
C ALA A 438 -6.65 21.38 24.90
N SER A 439 -7.98 21.46 24.81
CA SER A 439 -8.69 22.48 24.06
C SER A 439 -8.36 23.86 24.67
N SER A 440 -7.40 24.58 24.09
CA SER A 440 -7.29 26.00 24.37
C SER A 440 -8.40 26.70 23.59
N SER A 441 -9.53 26.93 24.27
CA SER A 441 -10.63 27.75 23.78
C SER A 441 -10.12 29.14 23.41
N ARG A 442 -9.87 29.39 22.12
CA ARG A 442 -9.81 30.75 21.59
C ARG A 442 -11.19 31.12 21.07
N SER A 443 -11.94 31.79 21.92
CA SER A 443 -13.12 32.55 21.55
C SER A 443 -12.74 33.58 20.49
N SER A 444 -13.17 33.39 19.25
CA SER A 444 -13.14 34.42 18.22
C SER A 444 -14.26 35.43 18.49
N SER A 445 -13.96 36.49 19.24
CA SER A 445 -14.80 37.67 19.33
C SER A 445 -14.82 38.39 17.98
N ALA A 446 -16.03 38.61 17.47
CA ALA A 446 -16.30 39.44 16.30
C ALA A 446 -15.67 40.84 16.43
N SER A 447 -15.09 41.34 15.35
CA SER A 447 -14.91 42.76 15.16
C SER A 447 -15.20 43.17 13.72
N SER A 448 -15.95 44.26 13.67
CA SER A 448 -16.62 44.92 12.57
C SER A 448 -15.68 45.50 11.51
N SER A 449 -16.21 45.56 10.28
CA SER A 449 -15.74 46.38 9.16
C SER A 449 -15.33 47.80 9.56
N PRO A 450 -14.42 48.40 8.78
CA PRO A 450 -14.76 49.70 8.19
C PRO A 450 -14.48 49.80 6.69
N SER A 451 -15.31 50.61 6.06
CA SER A 451 -15.38 51.03 4.67
C SER A 451 -14.35 52.11 4.27
N GLY A 452 -14.01 52.15 2.97
CA GLY A 452 -13.41 53.29 2.23
C GLY A 452 -11.88 53.18 2.07
N SER A 453 -11.26 53.35 0.90
CA SER A 453 -11.59 54.17 -0.27
C SER A 453 -10.71 53.81 -1.48
N ASN A 454 -11.19 54.18 -2.67
CA ASN A 454 -10.57 54.01 -3.99
C ASN A 454 -9.19 54.67 -4.16
N ALA A 455 -8.32 54.03 -4.95
CA ALA A 455 -7.39 54.72 -5.84
C ALA A 455 -7.08 53.84 -7.07
N SER A 456 -7.23 54.45 -8.25
CA SER A 456 -7.08 53.84 -9.57
C SER A 456 -5.65 53.85 -10.10
N GLY A 457 -5.31 52.97 -11.04
CA GLY A 457 -4.15 53.18 -11.91
C GLY A 457 -3.80 52.04 -12.89
N GLY A 458 -4.19 52.19 -14.16
CA GLY A 458 -3.24 52.07 -15.28
C GLY A 458 -2.97 50.72 -15.96
N ASN A 459 -3.81 50.38 -16.94
CA ASN A 459 -3.50 49.97 -18.34
C ASN A 459 -2.13 49.36 -18.77
N ARG A 460 -2.28 48.31 -19.61
CA ARG A 460 -1.68 48.03 -20.95
C ARG A 460 -0.54 47.01 -21.13
N GLY A 461 -0.85 46.04 -22.03
CA GLY A 461 0.05 45.37 -22.99
C GLY A 461 0.58 44.02 -22.50
N GLY A 462 0.42 42.87 -23.16
CA GLY A 462 0.14 42.56 -24.56
C GLY A 462 1.21 41.58 -25.04
N GLY A 463 0.83 40.46 -25.66
CA GLY A 463 1.73 39.58 -26.40
C GLY A 463 1.72 38.12 -25.94
N GLY A 464 1.10 37.25 -26.73
CA GLY A 464 1.02 35.81 -26.47
C GLY A 464 2.04 34.98 -27.24
N THR A 465 2.13 33.70 -26.87
CA THR A 465 2.50 32.54 -27.71
C THR A 465 2.13 31.30 -26.88
N GLY A 466 1.11 30.51 -27.25
CA GLY A 466 1.29 29.23 -27.94
C GLY A 466 2.25 28.30 -27.17
N GLY A 467 1.86 27.27 -26.43
CA GLY A 467 0.74 26.36 -26.60
C GLY A 467 1.29 24.95 -26.80
N TYR A 468 1.51 24.20 -25.71
CA TYR A 468 1.38 22.75 -25.60
C TYR A 468 1.25 22.41 -24.10
N SER A 469 0.01 22.27 -23.64
CA SER A 469 -0.31 21.73 -22.32
C SER A 469 -0.23 20.21 -22.42
N MET A 470 0.82 19.62 -21.85
CA MET A 470 0.86 18.17 -21.64
C MET A 470 -0.10 17.83 -20.51
N ARG A 471 -1.14 17.08 -20.90
CA ARG A 471 -2.13 16.45 -20.03
C ARG A 471 -1.41 15.65 -18.95
N GLY A 472 -1.64 16.01 -17.69
CA GLY A 472 -1.27 15.20 -16.54
C GLY A 472 -2.20 13.99 -16.49
N THR A 473 -1.74 12.86 -17.00
CA THR A 473 -2.40 11.56 -16.84
C THR A 473 -1.87 10.93 -15.54
N THR A 474 -2.66 11.03 -14.48
CA THR A 474 -2.49 10.30 -13.22
C THR A 474 -2.92 8.84 -13.42
N TYR A 475 -2.13 7.89 -12.93
CA TYR A 475 -2.60 6.51 -12.73
C TYR A 475 -2.16 5.96 -11.38
N SER A 476 -3.16 5.54 -10.61
CA SER A 476 -3.13 4.68 -9.44
C SER A 476 -4.01 3.46 -9.74
N ALA A 477 -3.43 2.25 -9.81
CA ALA A 477 -4.05 0.92 -9.65
C ALA A 477 -2.94 -0.16 -9.85
N ILE A 478 -2.44 -0.88 -8.83
CA ILE A 478 -2.94 -2.18 -8.27
C ILE A 478 -2.66 -3.34 -9.29
N ARG A 479 -1.95 -4.46 -9.05
CA ARG A 479 -1.74 -5.34 -7.85
C ARG A 479 -0.67 -6.44 -8.05
N GLU A 480 -0.28 -7.04 -6.91
CA GLU A 480 0.30 -8.37 -6.62
C GLU A 480 0.53 -9.41 -7.74
N ALA A 481 1.79 -9.85 -7.85
CA ALA A 481 2.16 -11.26 -7.97
C ALA A 481 3.46 -11.50 -7.16
N ALA A 482 3.48 -12.61 -6.41
CA ALA A 482 4.57 -13.18 -5.61
C ALA A 482 5.20 -12.30 -4.51
N GLY A 483 4.87 -12.62 -3.25
CA GLY A 483 5.75 -12.31 -2.14
C GLY A 483 7.15 -12.87 -2.44
N LEU A 484 8.18 -12.09 -2.11
CA LEU A 484 9.59 -12.43 -2.21
C LEU A 484 9.83 -13.87 -1.71
N THR A 485 9.98 -14.82 -2.62
CA THR A 485 10.50 -16.14 -2.28
C THR A 485 11.97 -15.97 -1.96
N THR A 486 12.34 -16.20 -0.70
CA THR A 486 13.75 -16.27 -0.28
C THR A 486 14.52 -17.25 -1.17
N ASP A 487 15.81 -17.01 -1.39
CA ASP A 487 16.68 -17.93 -2.18
C ASP A 487 16.66 -19.38 -1.63
N GLU A 488 16.21 -19.59 -0.40
CA GLU A 488 15.89 -20.91 0.19
C GLU A 488 14.55 -21.49 -0.28
N GLN A 489 13.45 -20.73 -0.34
CA GLN A 489 12.17 -21.20 -0.90
C GLN A 489 12.25 -21.44 -2.43
N MET A 490 13.11 -20.68 -3.13
CA MET A 490 13.44 -20.89 -4.55
C MET A 490 14.11 -22.25 -4.81
N LYS A 491 14.93 -22.76 -3.86
CA LYS A 491 15.52 -24.10 -3.96
C LYS A 491 14.50 -25.21 -3.75
N THR A 492 13.44 -24.96 -2.97
CA THR A 492 12.39 -25.94 -2.65
C THR A 492 11.30 -26.00 -3.72
N ALA A 493 11.04 -24.89 -4.43
CA ALA A 493 10.07 -24.83 -5.53
C ALA A 493 10.60 -25.35 -6.88
N VAL A 494 11.92 -25.51 -7.00
CA VAL A 494 12.59 -26.04 -8.19
C VAL A 494 12.96 -27.50 -7.99
N VAL A 495 12.16 -28.42 -8.51
CA VAL A 495 12.48 -29.85 -8.50
C VAL A 495 13.27 -30.20 -9.75
N LYS A 496 14.48 -30.75 -9.60
CA LYS A 496 15.25 -31.36 -10.69
C LYS A 496 14.63 -32.72 -11.06
N GLU A 497 13.54 -32.71 -11.80
CA GLU A 497 12.92 -33.93 -12.31
C GLU A 497 13.45 -34.19 -13.74
N GLY A 498 14.31 -35.18 -13.91
CA GLY A 498 14.90 -35.52 -15.22
C GLY A 498 15.77 -34.41 -15.85
N MET A 499 16.48 -33.62 -15.03
CA MET A 499 17.36 -32.49 -15.44
C MET A 499 16.65 -31.24 -16.03
N LYS A 500 15.34 -31.10 -15.88
CA LYS A 500 14.56 -29.96 -16.41
C LYS A 500 14.07 -29.02 -15.30
N LEU A 501 13.86 -27.75 -15.63
CA LEU A 501 13.30 -26.76 -14.70
C LEU A 501 11.80 -27.02 -14.50
N LYS A 502 11.41 -27.29 -13.25
CA LYS A 502 10.01 -27.41 -12.82
C LYS A 502 9.67 -26.27 -11.87
N VAL A 503 8.58 -25.55 -12.13
CA VAL A 503 8.15 -24.38 -11.35
C VAL A 503 6.66 -24.48 -11.07
N LYS A 504 6.25 -24.08 -9.87
CA LYS A 504 4.83 -24.04 -9.48
C LYS A 504 4.20 -22.72 -9.93
N ILE A 505 3.38 -22.75 -10.97
CA ILE A 505 2.71 -21.56 -11.53
C ILE A 505 1.20 -21.71 -11.26
N GLY A 506 0.61 -20.78 -10.50
CA GLY A 506 -0.82 -20.82 -10.17
C GLY A 506 -1.26 -22.09 -9.42
N GLY A 507 -0.38 -22.65 -8.58
CA GLY A 507 -0.64 -23.88 -7.83
C GLY A 507 -0.36 -25.19 -8.58
N ASN A 508 -0.10 -25.13 -9.89
CA ASN A 508 0.20 -26.28 -10.73
C ASN A 508 1.71 -26.42 -10.97
N ASP A 509 2.19 -27.66 -10.92
CA ASP A 509 3.55 -28.01 -11.28
C ASP A 509 3.72 -28.00 -12.81
N VAL A 510 4.55 -27.09 -13.33
CA VAL A 510 4.83 -26.97 -14.76
C VAL A 510 6.31 -27.27 -15.02
N ALA A 511 6.57 -28.29 -15.85
CA ALA A 511 7.92 -28.63 -16.30
C ALA A 511 8.23 -27.95 -17.64
N PHE A 512 9.29 -27.14 -17.69
CA PHE A 512 9.75 -26.49 -18.91
C PHE A 512 10.78 -27.37 -19.61
N SER A 513 10.38 -27.95 -20.75
CA SER A 513 11.16 -28.98 -21.45
C SER A 513 12.41 -28.45 -22.16
N ASP A 514 12.45 -27.14 -22.41
CA ASP A 514 13.50 -26.38 -23.09
C ASP A 514 14.40 -25.58 -22.14
N VAL A 515 14.23 -25.73 -20.82
CA VAL A 515 15.08 -25.08 -19.80
C VAL A 515 15.79 -26.16 -18.97
N PRO A 516 17.04 -26.52 -19.31
CA PRO A 516 17.86 -27.41 -18.48
C PRO A 516 18.07 -26.79 -17.10
N ALA A 517 17.93 -27.58 -16.04
CA ALA A 517 18.00 -27.09 -14.66
C ALA A 517 19.40 -26.63 -14.22
N ASP A 518 20.43 -26.94 -15.01
CA ASP A 518 21.83 -26.55 -14.82
C ASP A 518 22.28 -25.43 -15.77
N ALA A 519 21.40 -24.97 -16.66
CA ALA A 519 21.70 -23.84 -17.54
C ALA A 519 21.90 -22.55 -16.72
N TRP A 520 22.82 -21.69 -17.15
CA TRP A 520 23.11 -20.40 -16.49
C TRP A 520 21.87 -19.50 -16.33
N PHE A 521 20.90 -19.67 -17.23
CA PHE A 521 19.64 -18.92 -17.24
C PHE A 521 18.49 -19.61 -16.48
N ALA A 522 18.67 -20.83 -15.97
CA ALA A 522 17.61 -21.57 -15.29
C ALA A 522 17.09 -20.83 -14.04
N GLY A 523 18.00 -20.30 -13.22
CA GLY A 523 17.67 -19.50 -12.05
C GLY A 523 16.93 -18.19 -12.40
N PRO A 524 17.47 -17.36 -13.30
CA PRO A 524 16.78 -16.17 -13.80
C PRO A 524 15.39 -16.45 -14.40
N VAL A 525 15.25 -17.51 -15.20
CA VAL A 525 13.97 -17.93 -15.78
C VAL A 525 12.97 -18.33 -14.69
N ALA A 526 13.41 -19.08 -13.68
CA ALA A 526 12.57 -19.43 -12.54
C ALA A 526 12.06 -18.17 -11.81
N LYS A 527 12.92 -17.17 -11.59
CA LYS A 527 12.55 -15.90 -10.93
C LYS A 527 11.43 -15.18 -11.68
N VAL A 528 11.56 -14.98 -12.99
CA VAL A 528 10.55 -14.26 -13.77
C VAL A 528 9.23 -15.04 -13.93
N LEU A 529 9.29 -16.37 -13.89
CA LEU A 529 8.09 -17.22 -13.92
C LEU A 529 7.34 -17.19 -12.59
N LEU A 530 8.06 -17.26 -11.47
CA LEU A 530 7.49 -17.19 -10.12
C LEU A 530 6.91 -15.81 -9.82
N ALA A 531 7.58 -14.75 -10.26
CA ALA A 531 7.11 -13.38 -10.14
C ALA A 531 5.91 -13.04 -11.06
N GLY A 532 5.48 -13.97 -11.92
CA GLY A 532 4.38 -13.75 -12.86
C GLY A 532 4.71 -12.80 -14.02
N ILE A 533 5.94 -12.28 -14.10
CA ILE A 533 6.43 -11.41 -15.17
C ILE A 533 6.46 -12.16 -16.52
N ALA A 534 6.68 -13.48 -16.48
CA ALA A 534 6.56 -14.37 -17.63
C ALA A 534 5.72 -15.60 -17.27
N SER A 535 5.07 -16.21 -18.27
CA SER A 535 4.31 -17.46 -18.10
C SER A 535 4.77 -18.60 -18.99
N GLY A 536 5.71 -18.37 -19.92
CA GLY A 536 6.07 -19.32 -20.97
C GLY A 536 5.07 -19.33 -22.13
N TYR A 537 5.28 -20.23 -23.10
CA TYR A 537 4.40 -20.36 -24.26
C TYR A 537 3.07 -21.02 -23.90
N LYS A 538 2.00 -20.42 -24.40
CA LYS A 538 0.64 -20.96 -24.34
C LYS A 538 0.19 -21.44 -25.72
N ASP A 539 -0.73 -22.39 -25.76
CA ASP A 539 -1.44 -22.76 -26.98
C ASP A 539 -2.56 -21.76 -27.29
N GLU A 540 -3.22 -21.93 -28.44
CA GLU A 540 -4.34 -21.08 -28.88
C GLU A 540 -5.56 -21.12 -27.94
N LYS A 541 -5.60 -22.07 -27.00
CA LYS A 541 -6.64 -22.23 -25.99
C LYS A 541 -6.21 -21.67 -24.62
N GLY A 542 -5.03 -21.04 -24.54
CA GLY A 542 -4.49 -20.42 -23.33
C GLY A 542 -3.79 -21.39 -22.37
N ASN A 543 -3.64 -22.67 -22.71
CA ASN A 543 -2.97 -23.66 -21.86
C ASN A 543 -1.44 -23.58 -22.03
N LEU A 544 -0.71 -23.81 -20.94
CA LEU A 544 0.76 -23.81 -20.96
C LEU A 544 1.31 -24.99 -21.75
N LYS A 545 2.20 -24.72 -22.71
CA LYS A 545 2.88 -25.74 -23.55
C LYS A 545 4.09 -26.40 -22.86
N GLY A 546 4.49 -25.91 -21.68
CA GLY A 546 5.71 -26.37 -21.01
C GLY A 546 7.00 -25.98 -21.78
N LEU A 547 6.97 -24.84 -22.46
CA LEU A 547 8.11 -24.25 -23.18
C LEU A 547 8.29 -22.79 -22.77
N TYR A 548 9.53 -22.34 -22.60
CA TYR A 548 9.87 -20.95 -22.25
C TYR A 548 10.41 -20.13 -23.44
N GLY A 549 11.17 -20.77 -24.32
CA GLY A 549 11.89 -20.16 -25.44
C GLY A 549 13.13 -19.38 -25.05
N PRO A 550 14.11 -19.93 -24.29
CA PRO A 550 15.22 -19.14 -23.78
C PRO A 550 16.11 -18.52 -24.88
N ALA A 551 16.24 -19.18 -26.03
CA ALA A 551 17.02 -18.71 -27.18
C ALA A 551 16.22 -17.77 -28.10
N ASP A 552 14.90 -17.67 -27.94
CA ASP A 552 14.07 -16.84 -28.81
C ASP A 552 14.28 -15.37 -28.47
N ASN A 553 14.40 -14.54 -29.51
CA ASN A 553 14.52 -13.09 -29.33
C ASN A 553 13.22 -12.52 -28.75
N ILE A 554 13.35 -11.66 -27.76
CA ILE A 554 12.19 -10.94 -27.22
C ILE A 554 11.73 -9.89 -28.23
N THR A 555 10.42 -9.74 -28.42
CA THR A 555 9.87 -8.68 -29.29
C THR A 555 9.62 -7.39 -28.53
N TYR A 556 9.48 -6.26 -29.25
CA TYR A 556 9.09 -4.97 -28.67
C TYR A 556 7.75 -5.04 -27.90
N ALA A 557 6.76 -5.81 -28.40
CA ALA A 557 5.51 -6.07 -27.70
C ALA A 557 5.72 -6.79 -26.35
N GLN A 558 6.57 -7.82 -26.35
CA GLN A 558 6.83 -8.63 -25.16
C GLN A 558 7.58 -7.86 -24.08
N ILE A 559 8.59 -7.06 -24.46
CA ILE A 559 9.32 -6.24 -23.49
C ILE A 559 8.47 -5.09 -22.95
N ALA A 560 7.61 -4.47 -23.78
CA ALA A 560 6.64 -3.48 -23.30
C ALA A 560 5.76 -4.07 -22.20
N LYS A 561 5.19 -5.26 -22.45
CA LYS A 561 4.43 -5.99 -21.44
C LYS A 561 5.22 -6.24 -20.17
N MET A 562 6.38 -6.90 -20.28
CA MET A 562 7.18 -7.28 -19.11
C MET A 562 7.60 -6.05 -18.29
N ALA A 563 8.08 -4.98 -18.94
CA ALA A 563 8.51 -3.77 -18.26
C ALA A 563 7.37 -3.04 -17.57
N LEU A 564 6.20 -2.95 -18.21
CA LEU A 564 5.03 -2.27 -17.67
C LEU A 564 4.41 -3.05 -16.50
N GLU A 565 4.26 -4.36 -16.62
CA GLU A 565 3.73 -5.20 -15.54
C GLU A 565 4.66 -5.19 -14.32
N SER A 566 5.98 -5.28 -14.53
CA SER A 566 6.95 -5.15 -13.44
C SER A 566 6.99 -3.76 -12.81
N ALA A 567 6.55 -2.73 -13.53
CA ALA A 567 6.38 -1.38 -13.00
C ALA A 567 4.98 -1.15 -12.37
N GLY A 568 4.13 -2.19 -12.33
CA GLY A 568 2.80 -2.14 -11.74
C GLY A 568 1.72 -1.55 -12.64
N TYR A 569 1.97 -1.36 -13.94
CA TYR A 569 0.95 -0.96 -14.89
C TYR A 569 0.19 -2.18 -15.41
N THR A 570 -1.14 -2.11 -15.40
CA THR A 570 -2.01 -3.12 -16.02
C THR A 570 -2.53 -2.60 -17.36
N ALA A 571 -2.52 -3.46 -18.39
CA ALA A 571 -3.14 -3.11 -19.66
C ALA A 571 -4.67 -3.14 -19.48
N SER A 572 -5.34 -1.99 -19.56
CA SER A 572 -6.79 -1.97 -19.71
C SER A 572 -7.15 -2.37 -21.14
N GLU A 573 -7.81 -3.52 -21.33
CA GLU A 573 -8.51 -3.82 -22.60
C GLU A 573 -9.65 -2.81 -22.84
N ASP A 574 -10.16 -2.21 -21.76
CA ASP A 574 -11.21 -1.20 -21.80
C ASP A 574 -10.62 0.21 -21.75
N MET A 575 -10.33 0.79 -22.91
CA MET A 575 -10.10 2.23 -23.00
C MET A 575 -10.98 2.91 -24.04
N LYS A 576 -11.89 3.73 -23.52
CA LYS A 576 -12.53 4.88 -24.19
C LYS A 576 -11.49 6.01 -24.46
N GLY A 577 -10.38 5.69 -25.12
CA GLY A 577 -9.29 6.61 -25.48
C GLY A 577 -8.87 6.46 -26.96
N ALA A 578 -8.07 7.42 -27.47
CA ALA A 578 -7.54 7.37 -28.84
C ALA A 578 -6.60 6.15 -29.04
N PRO A 579 -6.57 5.54 -30.25
CA PRO A 579 -5.76 4.36 -30.54
C PRO A 579 -4.25 4.63 -30.38
N PRO A 580 -3.42 3.59 -30.18
CA PRO A 580 -1.97 3.76 -30.16
C PRO A 580 -1.49 4.39 -31.47
N TYR A 581 -0.49 5.27 -31.37
CA TYR A 581 0.14 5.89 -32.54
C TYR A 581 0.87 4.85 -33.40
N ASN A 582 1.36 3.77 -32.78
CA ASN A 582 2.01 2.68 -33.47
C ASN A 582 1.00 1.80 -34.25
N GLU A 583 1.02 1.89 -35.57
CA GLU A 583 0.09 1.16 -36.44
C GLU A 583 0.19 -0.37 -36.27
N SER A 584 1.38 -0.89 -35.98
CA SER A 584 1.59 -2.34 -35.81
C SER A 584 0.95 -2.91 -34.53
N ALA A 585 0.51 -2.05 -33.60
CA ALA A 585 -0.18 -2.44 -32.38
C ALA A 585 -1.72 -2.44 -32.49
N LEU A 586 -2.30 -1.83 -33.54
CA LEU A 586 -3.75 -1.55 -33.61
C LEU A 586 -4.65 -2.79 -33.50
N ASN A 587 -4.24 -3.91 -34.08
CA ASN A 587 -4.95 -5.19 -34.03
C ASN A 587 -4.10 -6.29 -33.38
N HIS A 588 -3.32 -5.93 -32.37
CA HIS A 588 -2.35 -6.81 -31.73
C HIS A 588 -2.67 -6.99 -30.25
N TRP A 589 -2.34 -8.15 -29.67
CA TRP A 589 -2.58 -8.42 -28.24
C TRP A 589 -1.89 -7.40 -27.32
N SER A 590 -0.83 -6.75 -27.81
CA SER A 590 -0.10 -5.73 -27.07
C SER A 590 -0.74 -4.34 -27.14
N TYR A 591 -1.92 -4.19 -27.75
CA TYR A 591 -2.60 -2.91 -27.94
C TYR A 591 -2.57 -2.04 -26.67
N GLY A 592 -3.05 -2.58 -25.54
CA GLY A 592 -3.09 -1.87 -24.27
C GLY A 592 -1.70 -1.48 -23.76
N TYR A 593 -0.74 -2.41 -23.81
CA TYR A 593 0.63 -2.16 -23.36
C TYR A 593 1.36 -1.11 -24.21
N ILE A 594 1.20 -1.14 -25.53
CA ILE A 594 1.84 -0.16 -26.42
C ILE A 594 1.20 1.22 -26.23
N ARG A 595 -0.11 1.28 -26.07
CA ARG A 595 -0.79 2.53 -25.76
C ARG A 595 -0.31 3.13 -24.44
N THR A 596 -0.19 2.30 -23.39
CA THR A 596 0.35 2.73 -22.10
C THR A 596 1.80 3.18 -22.22
N ALA A 597 2.65 2.48 -22.97
CA ALA A 597 4.03 2.88 -23.20
C ALA A 597 4.14 4.25 -23.89
N GLU A 598 3.29 4.51 -24.89
CA GLU A 598 3.18 5.81 -25.56
C GLU A 598 2.69 6.91 -24.60
N ASP A 599 1.69 6.64 -23.78
CA ASP A 599 1.16 7.60 -22.78
C ASP A 599 2.17 7.96 -21.69
N LEU A 600 2.97 6.99 -21.28
CA LEU A 600 4.05 7.21 -20.32
C LEU A 600 5.27 7.91 -20.95
N GLY A 601 5.28 8.07 -22.27
CA GLY A 601 6.36 8.68 -23.02
C GLY A 601 7.63 7.85 -23.05
N LEU A 602 7.52 6.51 -23.04
CA LEU A 602 8.69 5.63 -23.10
C LEU A 602 9.40 5.84 -24.45
N THR A 603 10.68 6.22 -24.43
CA THR A 603 11.44 6.74 -25.57
C THR A 603 11.42 5.81 -26.78
N VAL A 604 11.36 4.50 -26.55
CA VAL A 604 11.33 3.48 -27.60
C VAL A 604 9.99 3.43 -28.37
N TYR A 605 8.91 3.95 -27.80
CA TYR A 605 7.54 3.80 -28.33
C TYR A 605 6.93 5.12 -28.83
N THR A 606 7.57 6.26 -28.59
CA THR A 606 7.01 7.58 -28.89
C THR A 606 7.02 7.98 -30.37
N ASP A 607 7.83 7.32 -31.21
CA ASP A 607 7.93 7.64 -32.64
C ASP A 607 6.87 6.93 -33.51
N GLY A 608 6.17 5.93 -32.97
CA GLY A 608 5.17 5.11 -33.67
C GLY A 608 5.69 4.27 -34.84
N GLY A 609 6.98 4.37 -35.19
CA GLY A 609 7.55 3.82 -36.42
C GLY A 609 8.13 2.41 -36.28
N MET A 610 8.35 1.95 -35.04
CA MET A 610 8.86 0.60 -34.79
C MET A 610 7.78 -0.48 -34.97
N ASN A 611 8.14 -1.68 -35.43
CA ASN A 611 7.20 -2.80 -35.50
C ASN A 611 7.26 -3.61 -34.20
N VAL A 612 6.12 -3.71 -33.49
CA VAL A 612 6.02 -4.36 -32.18
C VAL A 612 6.37 -5.86 -32.20
N ASN A 613 6.30 -6.49 -33.38
CA ASN A 613 6.62 -7.90 -33.59
C ASN A 613 8.11 -8.14 -33.86
N TYR A 614 8.90 -7.10 -34.11
CA TYR A 614 10.32 -7.26 -34.38
C TYR A 614 11.11 -7.53 -33.10
N PRO A 615 12.22 -8.29 -33.18
CA PRO A 615 13.17 -8.46 -32.10
C PRO A 615 13.66 -7.13 -31.50
N ALA A 616 13.54 -6.99 -30.19
CA ALA A 616 13.97 -5.79 -29.47
C ALA A 616 15.50 -5.77 -29.29
N LYS A 617 16.11 -4.62 -29.56
CA LYS A 617 17.54 -4.38 -29.36
C LYS A 617 17.88 -4.26 -27.88
N ARG A 618 19.10 -4.62 -27.47
CA ARG A 618 19.53 -4.59 -26.07
C ARG A 618 19.42 -3.23 -25.42
N GLY A 619 19.87 -2.18 -26.11
CA GLY A 619 19.72 -0.82 -25.63
C GLY A 619 18.25 -0.41 -25.48
N ALA A 620 17.38 -0.86 -26.38
CA ALA A 620 15.94 -0.60 -26.30
C ALA A 620 15.28 -1.35 -25.12
N VAL A 621 15.69 -2.59 -24.85
CA VAL A 621 15.24 -3.36 -23.67
C VAL A 621 15.62 -2.61 -22.39
N VAL A 622 16.88 -2.21 -22.25
CA VAL A 622 17.37 -1.50 -21.06
C VAL A 622 16.67 -0.14 -20.91
N GLN A 623 16.56 0.64 -21.99
CA GLN A 623 15.86 1.93 -22.01
C GLN A 623 14.41 1.76 -21.52
N THR A 624 13.67 0.84 -22.15
CA THR A 624 12.25 0.58 -21.83
C THR A 624 12.07 0.22 -20.36
N VAL A 625 12.92 -0.66 -19.83
CA VAL A 625 12.81 -1.14 -18.45
C VAL A 625 13.14 -0.04 -17.45
N LEU A 626 14.21 0.73 -17.65
CA LEU A 626 14.55 1.83 -16.74
C LEU A 626 13.47 2.91 -16.72
N GLU A 627 12.94 3.28 -17.89
CA GLU A 627 11.90 4.30 -18.00
C GLU A 627 10.57 3.85 -17.41
N ALA A 628 10.15 2.61 -17.67
CA ALA A 628 8.92 2.04 -17.10
C ALA A 628 8.99 2.04 -15.56
N LEU A 629 10.15 1.65 -15.00
CA LEU A 629 10.41 1.64 -13.56
C LEU A 629 10.70 3.02 -12.96
N ARG A 630 10.67 4.08 -13.78
CA ARG A 630 11.00 5.45 -13.37
C ARG A 630 12.39 5.58 -12.72
N ILE A 631 13.33 4.72 -13.11
CA ILE A 631 14.73 4.80 -12.68
C ILE A 631 15.37 5.97 -13.43
N PRO A 632 15.94 6.98 -12.73
CA PRO A 632 16.54 8.13 -13.39
C PRO A 632 17.73 7.72 -14.27
N ILE A 633 17.59 7.95 -15.59
CA ILE A 633 18.68 7.77 -16.55
C ILE A 633 19.58 9.00 -16.48
N LYS A 634 20.84 8.78 -16.13
CA LYS A 634 21.83 9.86 -15.99
C LYS A 634 22.81 9.81 -17.14
N SER A 635 23.26 10.99 -17.58
CA SER A 635 24.35 11.05 -18.55
C SER A 635 25.61 10.46 -17.96
N ARG A 636 26.50 9.94 -18.82
CA ARG A 636 27.80 9.41 -18.37
C ARG A 636 28.57 10.41 -17.49
N GLN A 637 28.55 11.69 -17.85
CA GLN A 637 29.25 12.75 -17.10
C GLN A 637 28.69 12.96 -15.69
N GLU A 638 27.40 12.68 -15.48
CA GLU A 638 26.78 12.72 -14.16
C GLU A 638 27.09 11.47 -13.34
N LEU A 639 27.24 10.31 -14.00
CA LEU A 639 27.59 9.05 -13.34
C LEU A 639 29.06 9.01 -12.87
N GLU A 640 29.97 9.71 -13.58
CA GLU A 640 31.40 9.82 -13.21
C GLU A 640 31.63 10.74 -12.00
N LYS A 641 30.68 11.62 -11.67
CA LYS A 641 30.77 12.53 -10.52
C LYS A 641 30.37 11.80 -9.24
N VAL A 642 31.38 11.42 -8.45
CA VAL A 642 31.17 10.83 -7.12
C VAL A 642 31.32 11.93 -6.08
N LYS A 643 30.19 12.31 -5.49
CA LYS A 643 30.15 13.28 -4.39
C LYS A 643 30.42 12.54 -3.09
N ASN A 644 31.50 12.89 -2.41
CA ASN A 644 31.74 12.48 -1.04
C ASN A 644 30.70 13.19 -0.14
N GLU A 645 29.84 12.40 0.49
CA GLU A 645 28.67 12.92 1.22
C GLU A 645 29.05 13.61 2.54
N GLU A 646 30.24 13.32 3.10
CA GLU A 646 30.76 13.91 4.34
C GLU A 646 31.45 15.27 4.12
N THR A 647 32.16 15.44 3.00
CA THR A 647 32.95 16.64 2.71
C THR A 647 32.34 17.51 1.61
N GLY A 648 31.35 17.00 0.89
CA GLY A 648 30.79 17.64 -0.30
C GLY A 648 31.73 17.66 -1.51
N ALA A 649 32.94 17.13 -1.39
CA ALA A 649 33.93 17.09 -2.47
C ALA A 649 33.46 16.16 -3.59
N VAL A 650 33.54 16.64 -4.84
CA VAL A 650 33.24 15.81 -6.02
C VAL A 650 34.55 15.27 -6.57
N THR A 651 34.66 13.95 -6.58
CA THR A 651 35.75 13.21 -7.24
C THR A 651 35.23 12.59 -8.53
N LEU A 652 36.10 12.44 -9.52
CA LEU A 652 35.75 11.81 -10.79
C LEU A 652 36.19 10.34 -10.74
N GLU A 653 35.24 9.42 -10.64
CA GLU A 653 35.51 8.01 -10.88
C GLU A 653 35.32 7.70 -12.36
N THR A 654 36.37 7.19 -12.99
CA THR A 654 36.29 6.79 -14.41
C THR A 654 35.44 5.53 -14.52
N ILE A 655 34.37 5.58 -15.30
CA ILE A 655 33.56 4.40 -15.60
C ILE A 655 34.20 3.64 -16.77
N ASP A 656 34.40 2.33 -16.57
CA ASP A 656 34.85 1.40 -17.59
C ASP A 656 34.02 1.53 -18.87
N ARG A 657 34.69 1.81 -20.00
CA ARG A 657 34.05 2.12 -21.27
C ARG A 657 33.84 0.86 -22.11
N TYR A 658 32.64 0.69 -22.65
CA TYR A 658 32.42 -0.32 -23.67
C TYR A 658 32.99 0.17 -25.02
N SER A 659 33.73 -0.68 -25.70
CA SER A 659 34.37 -0.36 -26.99
C SER A 659 33.36 -0.21 -28.13
N ASP A 660 32.18 -0.81 -27.99
CA ASP A 660 31.09 -0.85 -28.97
C ASP A 660 29.90 0.06 -28.62
N LEU A 661 30.03 0.90 -27.58
CA LEU A 661 29.01 1.87 -27.17
C LEU A 661 29.53 3.31 -27.27
N PRO A 662 29.44 3.94 -28.46
CA PRO A 662 29.85 5.31 -28.61
C PRO A 662 28.88 6.27 -27.86
N PRO A 663 29.35 7.43 -27.37
CA PRO A 663 28.53 8.36 -26.59
C PRO A 663 27.29 8.89 -27.32
N ASN A 664 27.29 8.91 -28.65
CA ASN A 664 26.16 9.34 -29.48
C ASN A 664 25.15 8.21 -29.75
N ASN A 665 25.36 7.00 -29.22
CA ASN A 665 24.36 5.95 -29.30
C ASN A 665 23.13 6.36 -28.47
N GLN A 666 21.95 6.26 -29.07
CA GLN A 666 20.67 6.66 -28.45
C GLN A 666 20.36 5.94 -27.12
N TYR A 667 20.99 4.80 -26.84
CA TYR A 667 20.81 4.03 -25.59
C TYR A 667 22.04 4.11 -24.65
N SER A 668 23.02 4.96 -24.95
CA SER A 668 24.27 5.06 -24.19
C SER A 668 24.00 5.32 -22.71
N ASP A 669 23.22 6.34 -22.38
CA ASP A 669 22.99 6.75 -21.00
C ASP A 669 22.24 5.69 -20.19
N ALA A 670 21.24 5.03 -20.79
CA ALA A 670 20.53 3.93 -20.14
C ALA A 670 21.44 2.73 -19.87
N ILE A 671 22.31 2.36 -20.82
CA ILE A 671 23.25 1.25 -20.64
C ILE A 671 24.28 1.55 -19.55
N TYR A 672 24.83 2.77 -19.49
CA TYR A 672 25.75 3.15 -18.43
C TYR A 672 25.06 3.24 -17.07
N THR A 673 23.83 3.75 -17.02
CA THR A 673 23.01 3.78 -15.80
C THR A 673 22.77 2.35 -15.30
N ALA A 674 22.31 1.44 -16.17
CA ALA A 674 22.08 0.04 -15.81
C ALA A 674 23.37 -0.69 -15.41
N THR A 675 24.50 -0.36 -16.03
CA THR A 675 25.82 -0.91 -15.65
C THR A 675 26.23 -0.44 -14.27
N LYS A 676 26.08 0.84 -13.93
CA LYS A 676 26.43 1.39 -12.60
C LYS A 676 25.53 0.82 -11.50
N LEU A 677 24.26 0.56 -11.81
CA LEU A 677 23.33 -0.13 -10.91
C LEU A 677 23.60 -1.65 -10.80
N GLY A 678 24.50 -2.18 -11.64
CA GLY A 678 24.82 -3.60 -11.71
C GLY A 678 23.66 -4.45 -12.24
N ILE A 679 22.73 -3.85 -12.98
CA ILE A 679 21.61 -4.55 -13.65
C ILE A 679 22.13 -5.31 -14.87
N ILE A 680 23.17 -4.78 -15.51
CA ILE A 680 23.93 -5.44 -16.59
C ILE A 680 25.42 -5.30 -16.33
N THR A 681 26.22 -6.23 -16.87
CA THR A 681 27.68 -6.27 -16.70
C THR A 681 28.46 -6.03 -17.99
N GLY A 682 27.77 -6.08 -19.13
CA GLY A 682 28.37 -6.25 -20.46
C GLY A 682 28.74 -7.72 -20.74
N ASP A 683 29.32 -7.96 -21.91
CA ASP A 683 29.81 -9.28 -22.31
C ASP A 683 31.01 -9.68 -21.46
N THR A 684 31.05 -10.96 -21.08
CA THR A 684 32.15 -11.56 -20.33
C THR A 684 32.72 -12.75 -21.09
N ASP A 685 33.99 -13.05 -20.87
CA ASP A 685 34.57 -14.31 -21.32
C ASP A 685 34.04 -15.48 -20.49
N LYS A 686 34.47 -16.70 -20.85
CA LYS A 686 34.11 -17.95 -20.16
C LYS A 686 34.55 -17.99 -18.69
N ASP A 687 35.50 -17.15 -18.31
CA ASP A 687 36.09 -17.07 -16.97
C ASP A 687 35.46 -15.92 -16.15
N GLY A 688 34.47 -15.21 -16.72
CA GLY A 688 33.73 -14.13 -16.08
C GLY A 688 34.38 -12.75 -16.18
N ASN A 689 35.49 -12.61 -16.91
CA ASN A 689 36.16 -11.33 -17.11
C ASN A 689 35.41 -10.48 -18.14
N ARG A 690 35.29 -9.18 -17.90
CA ARG A 690 34.56 -8.27 -18.80
C ARG A 690 35.32 -8.09 -20.11
N LEU A 691 34.65 -8.33 -21.23
CA LEU A 691 35.16 -8.11 -22.59
C LEU A 691 35.01 -6.67 -23.07
N MET A 692 34.53 -5.78 -22.20
CA MET A 692 34.33 -4.35 -22.51
C MET A 692 33.46 -4.14 -23.75
N THR A 693 32.50 -5.03 -23.99
CA THR A 693 31.48 -4.91 -25.05
C THR A 693 30.08 -5.10 -24.46
N VAL A 694 29.06 -4.56 -25.12
CA VAL A 694 27.67 -4.63 -24.64
C VAL A 694 26.63 -4.81 -25.75
N ARG A 695 27.03 -4.75 -27.02
CA ARG A 695 26.24 -4.95 -28.25
C ARG A 695 24.86 -4.27 -28.18
N PRO A 696 24.82 -2.92 -28.06
CA PRO A 696 23.60 -2.16 -27.77
C PRO A 696 22.51 -2.28 -28.85
N ASN A 697 22.91 -2.60 -30.08
CA ASN A 697 22.03 -2.67 -31.25
C ASN A 697 21.67 -4.11 -31.66
N GLU A 698 22.20 -5.12 -30.98
CA GLU A 698 21.84 -6.52 -31.22
C GLU A 698 20.54 -6.89 -30.50
N SER A 699 19.81 -7.86 -31.06
CA SER A 699 18.63 -8.42 -30.42
C SER A 699 19.00 -9.23 -29.17
N VAL A 700 18.10 -9.24 -28.19
CA VAL A 700 18.31 -9.93 -26.91
C VAL A 700 17.36 -11.13 -26.83
N ASN A 701 17.89 -12.27 -26.41
CA ASN A 701 17.08 -13.45 -26.20
C ASN A 701 16.36 -13.41 -24.84
N ARG A 702 15.30 -14.21 -24.70
CA ARG A 702 14.48 -14.23 -23.49
C ARG A 702 15.24 -14.67 -22.24
N ALA A 703 16.29 -15.49 -22.37
CA ALA A 703 17.16 -15.86 -21.25
C ALA A 703 17.99 -14.67 -20.71
N GLU A 704 18.55 -13.85 -21.61
CA GLU A 704 19.27 -12.62 -21.25
C GLU A 704 18.32 -11.60 -20.60
N VAL A 705 17.08 -11.46 -21.12
CA VAL A 705 16.06 -10.61 -20.49
C VAL A 705 15.68 -11.13 -19.11
N ALA A 706 15.50 -12.44 -18.94
CA ALA A 706 15.22 -13.03 -17.64
C ALA A 706 16.32 -12.72 -16.62
N LYS A 707 17.59 -12.69 -17.06
CA LYS A 707 18.71 -12.25 -16.22
C LYS A 707 18.58 -10.79 -15.81
N ILE A 708 18.24 -9.88 -16.73
CA ILE A 708 18.03 -8.46 -16.41
C ILE A 708 16.95 -8.29 -15.33
N PHE A 709 15.78 -8.93 -15.50
CA PHE A 709 14.72 -8.89 -14.50
C PHE A 709 15.09 -9.61 -13.19
N GLY A 710 15.88 -10.69 -13.28
CA GLY A 710 16.49 -11.39 -12.13
C GLY A 710 17.38 -10.49 -11.28
N GLU A 711 18.20 -9.66 -11.92
CA GLU A 711 19.06 -8.67 -11.24
C GLU A 711 18.24 -7.52 -10.65
N LEU A 712 17.20 -7.07 -11.35
CA LEU A 712 16.28 -6.05 -10.83
C LEU A 712 15.57 -6.55 -9.55
N MET A 713 15.07 -7.78 -9.55
CA MET A 713 14.48 -8.43 -8.37
C MET A 713 15.52 -8.59 -7.24
N GLY A 714 16.72 -9.09 -7.56
CA GLY A 714 17.79 -9.28 -6.57
C GLY A 714 18.24 -7.98 -5.89
N LYS A 715 18.03 -6.84 -6.54
CA LYS A 715 18.32 -5.50 -6.01
C LYS A 715 17.11 -4.81 -5.37
N GLY A 716 15.95 -5.45 -5.37
CA GLY A 716 14.70 -4.89 -4.85
C GLY A 716 14.15 -3.73 -5.67
N LEU A 717 14.52 -3.61 -6.95
CA LEU A 717 14.04 -2.57 -7.86
C LEU A 717 12.67 -2.89 -8.47
N ILE A 718 12.30 -4.18 -8.47
CA ILE A 718 10.98 -4.69 -8.82
C ILE A 718 10.62 -5.80 -7.81
N LYS A 719 9.32 -5.95 -7.51
CA LYS A 719 8.81 -6.95 -6.57
C LYS A 719 8.55 -8.28 -7.28
#